data_AF-A0A1Y1VEZ8-F1
#
_entry.id   AF-A0A1Y1VEZ8-F1
#
_cell.length_a   1.000
_cell.length_b   1.000
_cell.length_c   1.000
_cell.angle_alpha   90.00
_cell.angle_beta   90.00
_cell.angle_gamma   90.00
#
_symmetry.space_group_name_H-M   'P 1'
#
loop_
_entity.id
_entity.type
_entity.pdbx_description
1 polymer ?
#
loop_
_entity_poly.entity_id
_entity_poly.type
_entity_poly.pdbx_seq_one_letter_code
_entity_poly.pdbx_strand_id
1 'polypeptide(L)'
;MKALLLNIISLLTICLSIKQVFAIDEFFTKHTNNTRTELFERMDFKVPTLKIHLNDVDYQNLFYRYECEKDSSPNFLKRNDVCYTAPWVNLTYSLERAINKGYININKVTKKSDITLIKNVLENHTHNITIDEFENIVEKYTDFSLEKIMSIPYKLAPIPIYDFNTTDASMTFDLDGEISKFSKVKFSVGGRSTKAYSKLGYNINIKKGGLLYGAKQLRLRADVVDPSFLREKLVYDLCTLVDLPTLSANYVRFYINDTFMGLFLLRDAFKSQWVQNNFGEKNTKHIYTCDKTYGKSEFFNCINDDEDIKDDKDWPRFIELLNNSKSREDLEKFFDVNTYIRWQVSRYLFGSWDHKTSTHNNAVYMFHSEYADRDLWIPLLYDFDMDFGSYRTIDPKVKFSEEVVDKNNPLYTLLNLNDESEEVRAVMDDIMRRGFNPNILLPRIDELKKFIDPYIKEDRTVGENGRFPGRMVRMSDKADDHYQYEDFVANTEFTTLKAKQYSGDVQTGSATVLGLKVWVIERFKFACEAYNLDCSYADEILSRPEYTNYTVDIIRREGHDTGCLGTSYSCCIFDDTLIITSDSTGNWGFEGDRWCLIKNNKECWAKAQGYNCCEKRTTAVTYVDKKTGEEWGYEGGKWCGITDLQHCPDFSDEYACCKGCDVVSVTSNGNSKWGVENKKWCSIPYSCKVY
;
A
#
# COMPACT_ATOMS: atom_id res chain seq x y z
N MET A 1 37.80 -28.37 -67.75
CA MET A 1 37.79 -29.66 -67.04
C MET A 1 39.10 -29.75 -66.26
N LYS A 2 39.15 -29.28 -65.01
CA LYS A 2 40.38 -29.27 -64.21
C LYS A 2 40.12 -29.96 -62.87
N ALA A 3 40.93 -30.98 -62.63
CA ALA A 3 41.16 -31.61 -61.35
C ALA A 3 42.14 -30.78 -60.52
N LEU A 4 42.11 -30.94 -59.19
CA LEU A 4 43.21 -31.45 -58.33
C LEU A 4 43.01 -31.06 -56.85
N LEU A 5 43.33 -32.01 -55.95
CA LEU A 5 43.83 -31.86 -54.57
C LEU A 5 42.93 -31.15 -53.54
N LEU A 6 43.12 -31.27 -52.22
CA LEU A 6 43.63 -32.26 -51.27
C LEU A 6 43.21 -31.69 -49.89
N ASN A 7 43.08 -32.55 -48.87
CA ASN A 7 42.98 -32.20 -47.45
C ASN A 7 43.68 -30.88 -47.04
N ILE A 8 43.01 -30.04 -46.24
CA ILE A 8 43.54 -29.37 -45.02
C ILE A 8 42.36 -28.72 -44.26
N ILE A 9 42.13 -29.27 -43.07
CA ILE A 9 41.75 -28.64 -41.81
C ILE A 9 41.39 -27.15 -41.88
N SER A 10 40.15 -26.81 -41.56
CA SER A 10 39.83 -25.57 -40.83
C SER A 10 38.97 -25.94 -39.63
N LEU A 11 39.55 -25.68 -38.46
CA LEU A 11 39.08 -25.96 -37.12
C LEU A 11 37.59 -25.71 -36.89
N LEU A 12 37.01 -26.62 -36.11
CA LEU A 12 35.96 -26.36 -35.15
C LEU A 12 36.02 -24.92 -34.58
N THR A 13 35.02 -24.11 -34.90
CA THR A 13 34.38 -23.26 -33.90
C THR A 13 33.02 -23.88 -33.61
N ILE A 14 33.05 -25.02 -32.92
CA ILE A 14 31.96 -25.37 -32.03
C ILE A 14 32.02 -24.31 -30.93
N CYS A 15 31.26 -23.23 -31.09
CA CYS A 15 30.80 -22.48 -29.93
C CYS A 15 29.90 -23.44 -29.15
N LEU A 16 30.53 -24.31 -28.34
CA LEU A 16 29.93 -24.83 -27.13
C LEU A 16 29.70 -23.57 -26.31
N SER A 17 28.53 -22.98 -26.48
CA SER A 17 27.88 -22.26 -25.40
C SER A 17 27.75 -23.29 -24.28
N ILE A 18 28.79 -23.36 -23.46
CA ILE A 18 28.70 -23.91 -22.13
C ILE A 18 27.65 -23.03 -21.47
N LYS A 19 26.37 -23.40 -21.59
CA LYS A 19 25.35 -22.96 -20.65
C LYS A 19 25.95 -23.36 -19.32
N GLN A 20 26.42 -22.39 -18.54
CA GLN A 20 26.71 -22.62 -17.14
C GLN A 20 25.47 -23.35 -16.60
N VAL A 21 25.67 -24.57 -16.10
CA VAL A 21 24.60 -25.36 -15.53
C VAL A 21 24.28 -24.69 -14.20
N PHE A 22 23.40 -23.69 -14.25
CA PHE A 22 22.79 -23.13 -13.07
C PHE A 22 21.86 -24.20 -12.47
N ALA A 23 21.76 -24.24 -11.15
CA ALA A 23 20.74 -25.05 -10.49
C ALA A 23 19.38 -24.41 -10.81
N ILE A 24 18.71 -24.90 -11.86
CA ILE A 24 17.35 -24.52 -12.20
C ILE A 24 16.44 -25.17 -11.17
N ASP A 25 15.48 -24.41 -10.64
CA ASP A 25 14.49 -24.92 -9.71
C ASP A 25 13.79 -26.17 -10.27
N GLU A 26 13.93 -27.28 -9.55
CA GLU A 26 13.38 -28.59 -9.94
C GLU A 26 11.87 -28.51 -10.15
N PHE A 27 11.19 -27.60 -9.45
CA PHE A 27 9.76 -27.33 -9.61
C PHE A 27 9.39 -27.04 -11.07
N PHE A 28 10.17 -26.23 -11.78
CA PHE A 28 9.88 -25.96 -13.19
C PHE A 28 10.31 -27.12 -14.07
N THR A 29 11.54 -27.61 -13.94
CA THR A 29 12.06 -28.67 -14.85
C THR A 29 11.26 -29.98 -14.77
N LYS A 30 10.65 -30.29 -13.62
CA LYS A 30 9.84 -31.48 -13.43
C LYS A 30 8.42 -31.33 -13.97
N HIS A 31 7.89 -30.12 -14.03
CA HIS A 31 6.47 -29.86 -14.29
C HIS A 31 6.19 -29.08 -15.59
N THR A 32 7.17 -28.42 -16.19
CA THR A 32 7.02 -27.65 -17.43
C THR A 32 8.34 -27.47 -18.20
N ASN A 33 8.25 -27.22 -19.51
CA ASN A 33 9.38 -26.81 -20.36
C ASN A 33 9.38 -25.29 -20.64
N ASN A 34 8.47 -24.54 -20.01
CA ASN A 34 8.38 -23.09 -20.21
C ASN A 34 9.61 -22.38 -19.66
N THR A 35 10.18 -21.50 -20.47
CA THR A 35 11.35 -20.69 -20.10
C THR A 35 10.91 -19.45 -19.35
N ARG A 36 11.73 -19.00 -18.40
CA ARG A 36 11.55 -17.69 -17.73
C ARG A 36 12.65 -16.74 -18.21
N THR A 37 12.46 -15.44 -18.00
CA THR A 37 13.55 -14.47 -18.21
C THR A 37 14.76 -14.91 -17.38
N GLU A 38 15.95 -14.97 -17.99
CA GLU A 38 17.19 -15.54 -17.43
C GLU A 38 17.48 -15.06 -15.99
N LEU A 39 17.19 -13.80 -15.68
CA LEU A 39 17.28 -13.24 -14.33
C LEU A 39 16.61 -14.13 -13.28
N PHE A 40 15.37 -14.56 -13.52
CA PHE A 40 14.59 -15.30 -12.52
C PHE A 40 15.04 -16.75 -12.41
N GLU A 41 15.51 -17.36 -13.49
CA GLU A 41 16.15 -18.69 -13.46
C GLU A 41 17.44 -18.65 -12.64
N ARG A 42 18.25 -17.60 -12.80
CA ARG A 42 19.48 -17.41 -12.02
C ARG A 42 19.23 -17.09 -10.54
N MET A 43 18.06 -16.57 -10.21
CA MET A 43 17.66 -16.25 -8.83
C MET A 43 17.00 -17.42 -8.10
N ASP A 44 16.78 -18.57 -8.77
CA ASP A 44 16.17 -19.73 -8.12
C ASP A 44 16.94 -20.11 -6.85
N PHE A 45 16.23 -20.11 -5.71
CA PHE A 45 16.77 -20.33 -4.36
C PHE A 45 17.96 -19.43 -3.96
N LYS A 46 18.05 -18.24 -4.55
CA LYS A 46 19.06 -17.22 -4.24
C LYS A 46 18.40 -15.87 -4.05
N VAL A 47 18.74 -15.19 -2.96
CA VAL A 47 18.26 -13.83 -2.69
C VAL A 47 19.39 -12.84 -2.94
N PRO A 48 19.49 -12.23 -4.13
CA PRO A 48 20.51 -11.25 -4.44
C PRO A 48 20.37 -9.98 -3.59
N THR A 49 21.43 -9.17 -3.60
CA THR A 49 21.40 -7.81 -3.05
C THR A 49 21.27 -6.81 -4.19
N LEU A 50 20.21 -6.00 -4.17
CA LEU A 50 20.01 -4.90 -5.10
C LEU A 50 20.17 -3.58 -4.35
N LYS A 51 21.08 -2.74 -4.82
CA LYS A 51 21.36 -1.42 -4.27
C LYS A 51 21.10 -0.34 -5.30
N ILE A 52 20.22 0.60 -4.97
CA ILE A 52 20.05 1.85 -5.70
C ILE A 52 20.90 2.93 -5.03
N HIS A 53 21.67 3.67 -5.83
CA HIS A 53 22.45 4.80 -5.35
C HIS A 53 21.80 6.09 -5.81
N LEU A 54 21.41 6.93 -4.85
CA LEU A 54 20.82 8.26 -5.03
C LEU A 54 21.82 9.32 -4.61
N ASN A 55 21.82 10.47 -5.29
CA ASN A 55 22.47 11.67 -4.80
C ASN A 55 21.76 12.18 -3.53
N ASP A 56 22.42 13.07 -2.77
CA ASP A 56 21.90 13.56 -1.49
C ASP A 56 20.52 14.22 -1.63
N VAL A 57 20.32 15.02 -2.68
CA VAL A 57 19.04 15.73 -2.91
C VAL A 57 17.89 14.73 -3.14
N ASP A 58 18.10 13.72 -3.98
CA ASP A 58 17.11 12.69 -4.27
C ASP A 58 16.84 11.80 -3.05
N TYR A 59 17.88 11.47 -2.28
CA TYR A 59 17.73 10.75 -1.02
C TYR A 59 16.84 11.53 -0.04
N GLN A 60 17.13 12.82 0.15
CA GLN A 60 16.34 13.70 1.02
C GLN A 60 14.90 13.85 0.52
N ASN A 61 14.70 14.03 -0.79
CA ASN A 61 13.36 14.12 -1.40
C ASN A 61 12.52 12.85 -1.17
N LEU A 62 13.14 11.67 -1.15
CA LEU A 62 12.44 10.42 -0.88
C LEU A 62 12.11 10.23 0.60
N PHE A 63 13.11 10.36 1.48
CA PHE A 63 12.97 9.99 2.90
C PHE A 63 12.38 11.13 3.74
N TYR A 64 12.92 12.34 3.62
CA TYR A 64 12.52 13.45 4.50
C TYR A 64 11.09 13.89 4.25
N ARG A 65 10.55 13.70 3.04
CA ARG A 65 9.15 14.01 2.75
C ARG A 65 8.20 13.47 3.82
N TYR A 66 8.34 12.19 4.17
CA TYR A 66 7.42 11.50 5.08
C TYR A 66 7.67 11.85 6.54
N GLU A 67 8.93 12.06 6.91
CA GLU A 67 9.30 12.53 8.24
C GLU A 67 8.77 13.95 8.47
N CYS A 68 8.95 14.83 7.50
CA CYS A 68 8.45 16.19 7.54
C CYS A 68 6.94 16.25 7.53
N GLU A 69 6.25 15.38 6.78
CA GLU A 69 4.79 15.30 6.80
C GLU A 69 4.26 14.97 8.20
N LYS A 70 4.94 14.10 8.95
CA LYS A 70 4.58 13.82 10.33
C LYS A 70 4.97 14.94 11.28
N ASP A 71 6.23 15.35 11.27
CA ASP A 71 6.77 16.30 12.26
C ASP A 71 6.15 17.70 12.13
N SER A 72 5.82 18.13 10.91
CA SER A 72 5.12 19.40 10.64
C SER A 72 3.59 19.29 10.72
N SER A 73 3.05 18.13 11.08
CA SER A 73 1.62 17.98 11.31
C SER A 73 1.21 18.63 12.64
N PRO A 74 0.05 19.31 12.70
CA PRO A 74 -0.52 19.82 13.94
C PRO A 74 -0.70 18.76 15.05
N ASN A 75 -0.75 17.48 14.70
CA ASN A 75 -0.87 16.39 15.67
C ASN A 75 0.42 16.11 16.45
N PHE A 76 1.58 16.47 15.89
CA PHE A 76 2.89 16.14 16.46
C PHE A 76 3.72 17.39 16.78
N LEU A 77 3.71 18.40 15.89
CA LEU A 77 4.45 19.66 16.01
C LEU A 77 5.84 19.50 16.61
N LYS A 78 6.66 18.67 15.97
CA LYS A 78 8.01 18.40 16.42
C LYS A 78 8.99 19.31 15.67
N ARG A 79 9.86 20.01 16.41
CA ARG A 79 10.95 20.76 15.80
C ARG A 79 11.84 19.84 14.98
N ASN A 80 11.99 20.16 13.71
CA ASN A 80 12.83 19.42 12.78
C ASN A 80 13.44 20.39 11.76
N ASP A 81 14.65 20.87 12.06
CA ASP A 81 15.34 21.86 11.25
C ASP A 81 15.67 21.33 9.84
N VAL A 82 15.83 20.01 9.70
CA VAL A 82 16.01 19.36 8.39
C VAL A 82 14.76 19.58 7.53
N CYS A 83 13.56 19.56 8.12
CA CYS A 83 12.33 19.85 7.39
C CYS A 83 12.17 21.31 7.01
N TYR A 84 12.74 22.22 7.79
CA TYR A 84 12.71 23.66 7.51
C TYR A 84 13.78 24.08 6.51
N THR A 85 14.75 23.21 6.22
CA THR A 85 15.87 23.45 5.30
C THR A 85 15.98 22.39 4.20
N ALA A 86 14.94 21.56 4.04
CA ALA A 86 14.89 20.51 3.04
C ALA A 86 15.00 21.09 1.61
N PRO A 87 15.40 20.30 0.59
CA PRO A 87 15.67 20.80 -0.76
C PRO A 87 14.50 21.56 -1.43
N TRP A 88 13.26 21.31 -1.00
CA TRP A 88 12.06 21.98 -1.51
C TRP A 88 11.68 23.26 -0.74
N VAL A 89 12.39 23.60 0.34
CA VAL A 89 12.08 24.77 1.17
C VAL A 89 12.82 26.00 0.65
N ASN A 90 12.07 27.09 0.49
CA ASN A 90 12.59 28.39 0.17
C ASN A 90 12.15 29.36 1.27
N LEU A 91 13.07 29.72 2.16
CA LEU A 91 12.75 30.59 3.30
C LEU A 91 12.40 32.03 2.89
N THR A 92 12.88 32.51 1.74
CA THR A 92 12.43 33.80 1.17
C THR A 92 10.95 33.74 0.82
N TYR A 93 10.50 32.65 0.18
CA TYR A 93 9.07 32.39 -0.06
C TYR A 93 8.30 32.26 1.26
N SER A 94 8.85 31.56 2.25
CA SER A 94 8.22 31.41 3.57
C SER A 94 7.97 32.77 4.22
N LEU A 95 8.97 33.66 4.22
CA LEU A 95 8.86 35.03 4.76
C LEU A 95 7.84 35.86 3.98
N GLU A 96 7.93 35.86 2.65
CA GLU A 96 7.00 36.58 1.78
C GLU A 96 5.56 36.15 2.05
N ARG A 97 5.31 34.84 2.08
CA ARG A 97 3.98 34.28 2.32
C ARG A 97 3.48 34.60 3.72
N ALA A 98 4.32 34.51 4.75
CA ALA A 98 3.94 34.82 6.12
C ALA A 98 3.48 36.28 6.26
N ILE A 99 4.14 37.22 5.58
CA ILE A 99 3.73 38.63 5.53
C ILE A 99 2.44 38.80 4.71
N ASN A 100 2.38 38.23 3.51
CA ASN A 100 1.23 38.38 2.60
C ASN A 100 -0.07 37.79 3.17
N LYS A 101 0.03 36.69 3.92
CA LYS A 101 -1.11 36.07 4.62
C LYS A 101 -1.42 36.74 5.96
N GLY A 102 -0.63 37.74 6.38
CA GLY A 102 -0.80 38.45 7.64
C GLY A 102 -0.43 37.65 8.88
N TYR A 103 0.22 36.49 8.74
CA TYR A 103 0.76 35.72 9.86
C TYR A 103 1.84 36.54 10.58
N ILE A 104 2.65 37.28 9.82
CA ILE A 104 3.53 38.34 10.31
C ILE A 104 2.93 39.69 9.88
N ASN A 105 2.42 40.46 10.83
CA ASN A 105 1.97 41.83 10.54
C ASN A 105 3.17 42.76 10.40
N ILE A 106 3.52 43.12 9.16
CA ILE A 106 4.68 43.96 8.85
C ILE A 106 4.67 45.31 9.59
N ASN A 107 3.48 45.85 9.91
CA ASN A 107 3.35 47.11 10.65
C ASN A 107 3.80 47.00 12.13
N LYS A 108 3.90 45.79 12.67
CA LYS A 108 4.45 45.53 14.02
C LYS A 108 5.98 45.43 14.02
N VAL A 109 6.62 45.30 12.85
CA VAL A 109 8.08 45.20 12.73
C VAL A 109 8.71 46.57 12.88
N THR A 110 9.20 46.89 14.08
CA THR A 110 9.69 48.23 14.43
C THR A 110 11.20 48.34 14.55
N LYS A 111 11.92 47.23 14.81
CA LYS A 111 13.38 47.28 14.94
C LYS A 111 14.02 47.49 13.57
N LYS A 112 14.83 48.56 13.45
CA LYS A 112 15.48 48.96 12.20
C LYS A 112 16.30 47.84 11.54
N SER A 113 17.02 47.01 12.31
CA SER A 113 17.78 45.87 11.77
C SER A 113 16.88 44.85 11.07
N ASP A 114 15.71 44.58 11.64
CA ASP A 114 14.80 43.54 11.15
C ASP A 114 14.08 44.05 9.90
N ILE A 115 13.73 45.35 9.87
CA ILE A 115 13.23 46.02 8.66
C ILE A 115 14.28 45.95 7.53
N THR A 116 15.54 46.25 7.82
CA THR A 116 16.62 46.18 6.81
C THR A 116 16.82 44.74 6.31
N LEU A 117 16.80 43.76 7.21
CA LEU A 117 16.88 42.35 6.84
C LEU A 117 15.73 41.94 5.90
N ILE A 118 14.48 42.24 6.28
CA ILE A 118 13.30 41.91 5.44
C ILE A 118 13.41 42.57 4.06
N LYS A 119 13.81 43.85 3.99
CA LYS A 119 14.03 44.54 2.71
C LYS A 119 15.13 43.90 1.88
N ASN A 120 16.24 43.49 2.51
CA ASN A 120 17.33 42.84 1.80
C ASN A 120 16.93 41.47 1.22
N VAL A 121 16.00 40.77 1.88
CA VAL A 121 15.48 39.47 1.44
C VAL A 121 14.42 39.63 0.34
N LEU A 122 13.40 40.48 0.57
CA LEU A 122 12.19 40.55 -0.27
C LEU A 122 12.22 41.64 -1.35
N GLU A 123 12.91 42.75 -1.13
CA GLU A 123 12.94 43.89 -2.08
C GLU A 123 14.24 43.90 -2.88
N ASN A 124 15.39 43.87 -2.18
CA ASN A 124 16.70 44.01 -2.81
C ASN A 124 17.27 42.68 -3.33
N HIS A 125 16.78 41.56 -2.79
CA HIS A 125 17.29 40.21 -3.06
C HIS A 125 18.82 40.07 -2.88
N THR A 126 19.36 40.75 -1.87
CA THR A 126 20.80 40.75 -1.54
C THR A 126 21.15 39.81 -0.39
N HIS A 127 20.16 39.22 0.28
CA HIS A 127 20.36 38.31 1.42
C HIS A 127 19.47 37.08 1.31
N ASN A 128 20.06 35.90 1.50
CA ASN A 128 19.31 34.65 1.67
C ASN A 128 19.08 34.45 3.16
N ILE A 129 17.82 34.55 3.59
CA ILE A 129 17.47 34.43 5.00
C ILE A 129 17.76 33.02 5.53
N THR A 130 18.34 32.96 6.73
CA THR A 130 18.58 31.71 7.47
C THR A 130 17.36 31.30 8.31
N ILE A 131 17.31 30.04 8.75
CA ILE A 131 16.22 29.56 9.61
C ILE A 131 16.18 30.32 10.95
N ASP A 132 17.35 30.60 11.53
CA ASP A 132 17.46 31.37 12.78
C ASP A 132 16.96 32.81 12.61
N GLU A 133 17.31 33.47 11.50
CA GLU A 133 16.81 34.82 11.20
C GLU A 133 15.30 34.84 11.01
N PHE A 134 14.75 33.84 10.31
CA PHE A 134 13.31 33.68 10.11
C PHE A 134 12.59 33.45 11.45
N GLU A 135 13.09 32.52 12.27
CA GLU A 135 12.58 32.23 13.62
C GLU A 135 12.59 33.47 14.50
N ASN A 136 13.70 34.21 14.54
CA ASN A 136 13.81 35.46 15.31
C ASN A 136 12.77 36.51 14.90
N ILE A 137 12.41 36.60 13.61
CA ILE A 137 11.34 37.50 13.15
C ILE A 137 9.98 36.98 13.63
N VAL A 138 9.72 35.68 13.49
CA VAL A 138 8.45 35.03 13.86
C VAL A 138 8.17 35.20 15.36
N GLU A 139 9.08 34.75 16.22
CA GLU A 139 8.87 34.73 17.68
C GLU A 139 8.75 36.14 18.27
N LYS A 140 9.36 37.12 17.62
CA LYS A 140 9.38 38.49 18.11
C LYS A 140 8.13 39.29 17.76
N TYR A 141 7.50 39.02 16.62
CA TYR A 141 6.43 39.85 16.08
C TYR A 141 5.08 39.12 15.97
N THR A 142 5.02 37.85 16.37
CA THR A 142 3.82 37.01 16.30
C THR A 142 3.68 36.15 17.56
N ASP A 143 2.52 35.53 17.75
CA ASP A 143 2.28 34.53 18.81
C ASP A 143 2.63 33.10 18.35
N PHE A 144 3.24 32.95 17.17
CA PHE A 144 3.70 31.67 16.66
C PHE A 144 5.06 31.29 17.24
N SER A 145 5.25 30.00 17.52
CA SER A 145 6.58 29.39 17.52
C SER A 145 6.96 28.99 16.09
N LEU A 146 8.25 28.70 15.85
CA LEU A 146 8.71 28.23 14.55
C LEU A 146 7.97 26.96 14.10
N GLU A 147 7.78 25.99 15.00
CA GLU A 147 7.10 24.72 14.70
C GLU A 147 5.65 24.94 14.27
N LYS A 148 4.95 25.86 14.95
CA LYS A 148 3.56 26.19 14.62
C LYS A 148 3.46 26.86 13.27
N ILE A 149 4.27 27.89 12.99
CA ILE A 149 4.14 28.64 11.72
C ILE A 149 4.63 27.84 10.51
N MET A 150 5.61 26.94 10.71
CA MET A 150 6.14 26.07 9.67
C MET A 150 5.30 24.80 9.48
N SER A 151 4.26 24.59 10.30
CA SER A 151 3.35 23.46 10.16
C SER A 151 2.53 23.51 8.87
N ILE A 152 2.04 22.35 8.44
CA ILE A 152 1.40 22.16 7.14
C ILE A 152 0.22 23.13 6.86
N PRO A 153 -0.66 23.49 7.83
CA PRO A 153 -1.77 24.40 7.57
C PRO A 153 -1.38 25.76 6.97
N TYR A 154 -0.21 26.31 7.33
CA TYR A 154 0.22 27.65 6.88
C TYR A 154 0.94 27.63 5.53
N LYS A 155 1.40 26.45 5.08
CA LYS A 155 2.05 26.22 3.78
C LYS A 155 3.26 27.13 3.54
N LEU A 156 4.04 27.44 4.58
CA LEU A 156 5.28 28.21 4.45
C LEU A 156 6.43 27.37 3.87
N ALA A 157 6.43 26.07 4.13
CA ALA A 157 7.34 25.07 3.56
C ALA A 157 6.53 23.91 2.96
N PRO A 158 5.88 24.10 1.80
CA PRO A 158 4.97 23.10 1.25
C PRO A 158 5.73 21.83 0.87
N ILE A 159 5.31 20.70 1.45
CA ILE A 159 5.90 19.38 1.18
C ILE A 159 5.47 18.92 -0.22
N PRO A 160 6.40 18.41 -1.06
CA PRO A 160 6.07 17.85 -2.37
C PRO A 160 4.98 16.77 -2.31
N ILE A 161 3.91 16.97 -3.07
CA ILE A 161 2.78 16.03 -3.13
C ILE A 161 2.92 14.97 -4.24
N TYR A 162 3.83 15.19 -5.20
CA TYR A 162 4.05 14.26 -6.31
C TYR A 162 4.85 13.03 -5.88
N ASP A 163 4.64 11.91 -6.56
CA ASP A 163 5.38 10.69 -6.31
C ASP A 163 6.87 10.87 -6.66
N PHE A 164 7.74 10.41 -5.76
CA PHE A 164 9.18 10.49 -5.97
C PHE A 164 9.59 9.71 -7.23
N ASN A 165 10.37 10.38 -8.09
CA ASN A 165 11.01 9.79 -9.24
C ASN A 165 12.32 10.53 -9.56
N THR A 166 13.30 9.79 -10.07
CA THR A 166 14.57 10.34 -10.56
C THR A 166 15.08 9.56 -11.76
N THR A 167 15.87 10.22 -12.62
CA THR A 167 16.64 9.57 -13.69
C THR A 167 18.15 9.64 -13.45
N ASP A 168 18.55 10.18 -12.29
CA ASP A 168 19.92 10.38 -11.85
C ASP A 168 20.28 9.41 -10.72
N ALA A 169 19.90 8.14 -10.90
CA ALA A 169 20.24 7.06 -10.01
C ALA A 169 21.13 6.04 -10.72
N SER A 170 21.96 5.33 -9.96
CA SER A 170 22.67 4.14 -10.42
C SER A 170 22.23 2.90 -9.64
N MET A 171 22.51 1.72 -10.18
CA MET A 171 22.12 0.45 -9.57
C MET A 171 23.30 -0.52 -9.54
N THR A 172 23.40 -1.28 -8.45
CA THR A 172 24.26 -2.46 -8.33
C THR A 172 23.40 -3.66 -7.98
N PHE A 173 23.64 -4.79 -8.63
CA PHE A 173 22.97 -6.05 -8.39
C PHE A 173 24.03 -7.12 -8.15
N ASP A 174 24.04 -7.70 -6.97
CA ASP A 174 24.98 -8.72 -6.53
C ASP A 174 24.23 -10.04 -6.37
N LEU A 175 24.56 -11.00 -7.23
CA LEU A 175 24.06 -12.37 -7.18
C LEU A 175 25.24 -13.31 -6.88
N ASP A 176 25.35 -13.75 -5.64
CA ASP A 176 26.42 -14.63 -5.14
C ASP A 176 27.85 -14.15 -5.48
N GLY A 177 28.09 -12.84 -5.41
CA GLY A 177 29.38 -12.22 -5.73
C GLY A 177 29.55 -11.84 -7.20
N GLU A 178 28.61 -12.22 -8.08
CA GLU A 178 28.56 -11.72 -9.46
C GLU A 178 27.89 -10.34 -9.49
N ILE A 179 28.71 -9.28 -9.55
CA ILE A 179 28.23 -7.90 -9.43
C ILE A 179 27.97 -7.28 -10.81
N SER A 180 26.70 -7.01 -11.10
CA SER A 180 26.25 -6.20 -12.24
C SER A 180 26.09 -4.73 -11.83
N LYS A 181 26.60 -3.80 -12.66
CA LYS A 181 26.54 -2.36 -12.39
C LYS A 181 25.88 -1.59 -13.54
N PHE A 182 24.94 -0.73 -13.20
CA PHE A 182 24.21 0.11 -14.14
C PHE A 182 24.39 1.58 -13.76
N SER A 183 25.11 2.33 -14.59
CA SER A 183 25.47 3.72 -14.27
C SER A 183 24.29 4.69 -14.37
N LYS A 184 23.15 4.27 -14.97
CA LYS A 184 21.95 5.09 -15.09
C LYS A 184 20.69 4.25 -15.10
N VAL A 185 19.80 4.50 -14.14
CA VAL A 185 18.45 3.94 -14.06
C VAL A 185 17.42 5.05 -13.80
N LYS A 186 16.20 4.87 -14.29
CA LYS A 186 15.04 5.63 -13.77
C LYS A 186 14.53 4.86 -12.56
N PHE A 187 14.44 5.53 -11.42
CA PHE A 187 13.97 4.97 -10.16
C PHE A 187 12.77 5.79 -9.68
N SER A 188 11.70 5.13 -9.23
CA SER A 188 10.52 5.82 -8.69
C SER A 188 9.79 5.00 -7.66
N VAL A 189 9.00 5.65 -6.82
CA VAL A 189 7.99 4.96 -6.00
C VAL A 189 6.93 4.34 -6.93
N GLY A 190 6.55 3.09 -6.65
CA GLY A 190 5.60 2.30 -7.42
C GLY A 190 4.25 2.14 -6.70
N GLY A 191 3.28 1.58 -7.42
CA GLY A 191 1.93 1.28 -6.89
C GLY A 191 0.94 2.45 -6.96
N ARG A 192 -0.26 2.21 -6.43
CA ARG A 192 -1.37 3.16 -6.37
C ARG A 192 -1.88 3.31 -4.94
N SER A 193 -2.77 2.41 -4.50
CA SER A 193 -3.25 2.34 -3.12
C SER A 193 -2.15 1.95 -2.15
N THR A 194 -1.19 1.13 -2.60
CA THR A 194 -0.09 0.64 -1.77
C THR A 194 0.87 1.74 -1.27
N LYS A 195 0.82 2.93 -1.89
CA LYS A 195 1.57 4.12 -1.43
C LYS A 195 1.11 4.63 -0.05
N ALA A 196 -0.08 4.23 0.40
CA ALA A 196 -0.59 4.57 1.71
C ALA A 196 0.06 3.78 2.86
N TYR A 197 0.70 2.64 2.57
CA TYR A 197 1.42 1.84 3.56
C TYR A 197 2.82 2.41 3.85
N SER A 198 3.40 2.07 5.00
CA SER A 198 4.73 2.54 5.40
C SER A 198 5.83 1.93 4.53
N LYS A 199 5.73 0.66 4.14
CA LYS A 199 6.69 0.04 3.21
C LYS A 199 6.27 0.26 1.76
N LEU A 200 7.07 1.05 1.04
CA LEU A 200 6.76 1.44 -0.34
C LEU A 200 7.30 0.44 -1.35
N GLY A 201 6.54 0.20 -2.43
CA GLY A 201 7.07 -0.48 -3.62
C GLY A 201 7.84 0.49 -4.53
N TYR A 202 8.69 -0.06 -5.41
CA TYR A 202 9.55 0.74 -6.30
C TYR A 202 9.56 0.21 -7.73
N ASN A 203 9.83 1.12 -8.67
CA ASN A 203 9.99 0.83 -10.09
C ASN A 203 11.42 1.19 -10.51
N ILE A 204 12.09 0.27 -11.22
CA ILE A 204 13.41 0.50 -11.79
C ILE A 204 13.35 0.25 -13.29
N ASN A 205 13.88 1.19 -14.08
CA ASN A 205 14.02 1.04 -15.53
C ASN A 205 15.47 1.33 -15.91
N ILE A 206 16.18 0.31 -16.39
CA ILE A 206 17.58 0.41 -16.76
C ILE A 206 17.73 1.25 -18.03
N LYS A 207 18.48 2.35 -17.93
CA LYS A 207 18.69 3.30 -19.04
C LYS A 207 20.06 3.13 -19.70
N LYS A 208 21.09 2.75 -18.93
CA LYS A 208 22.45 2.53 -19.42
C LYS A 208 23.09 1.33 -18.72
N GLY A 209 23.78 0.49 -19.50
CA GLY A 209 24.44 -0.73 -19.01
C GLY A 209 23.87 -2.05 -19.54
N GLY A 210 22.94 -2.00 -20.49
CA GLY A 210 22.36 -3.21 -21.11
C GLY A 210 21.16 -3.76 -20.33
N LEU A 211 21.01 -5.08 -20.34
CA LEU A 211 19.96 -5.82 -19.62
C LEU A 211 20.57 -6.47 -18.37
N LEU A 212 19.79 -6.56 -17.30
CA LEU A 212 20.13 -7.42 -16.17
C LEU A 212 19.59 -8.83 -16.47
N TYR A 213 20.46 -9.70 -17.00
CA TYR A 213 20.12 -11.09 -17.36
C TYR A 213 18.77 -11.19 -18.11
N GLY A 214 18.63 -10.45 -19.21
CA GLY A 214 17.42 -10.42 -20.03
C GLY A 214 16.31 -9.47 -19.56
N ALA A 215 16.39 -8.91 -18.34
CA ALA A 215 15.41 -7.98 -17.81
C ALA A 215 15.84 -6.51 -17.95
N LYS A 216 14.86 -5.61 -18.14
CA LYS A 216 15.08 -4.15 -18.27
C LYS A 216 14.24 -3.31 -17.31
N GLN A 217 12.98 -3.70 -17.12
CA GLN A 217 12.05 -3.08 -16.19
C GLN A 217 11.84 -4.02 -15.02
N LEU A 218 12.10 -3.53 -13.82
CA LEU A 218 12.00 -4.28 -12.58
C LEU A 218 10.99 -3.59 -11.67
N ARG A 219 10.15 -4.38 -11.01
CA ARG A 219 9.22 -3.89 -9.99
C ARG A 219 9.57 -4.55 -8.66
N LEU A 220 9.81 -3.72 -7.65
CA LEU A 220 9.98 -4.15 -6.27
C LEU A 220 8.65 -3.99 -5.56
N ARG A 221 8.04 -5.11 -5.17
CA ARG A 221 6.77 -5.15 -4.45
C ARG A 221 7.02 -5.40 -2.97
N ALA A 222 6.33 -4.62 -2.15
CA ALA A 222 6.46 -4.66 -0.70
C ALA A 222 5.54 -5.69 -0.04
N ASP A 223 4.55 -6.20 -0.79
CA ASP A 223 3.51 -7.19 -0.42
C ASP A 223 3.04 -7.10 1.03
N VAL A 224 2.84 -5.88 1.50
CA VAL A 224 2.51 -5.59 2.90
C VAL A 224 1.20 -6.25 3.33
N VAL A 225 0.25 -6.39 2.41
CA VAL A 225 -1.05 -7.02 2.68
C VAL A 225 -0.99 -8.55 2.70
N ASP A 226 0.11 -9.16 2.26
CA ASP A 226 0.33 -10.60 2.28
C ASP A 226 1.19 -11.01 3.50
N PRO A 227 0.58 -11.47 4.61
CA PRO A 227 1.32 -11.95 5.76
C PRO A 227 2.23 -13.13 5.46
N SER A 228 1.94 -13.93 4.43
CA SER A 228 2.77 -15.05 3.99
C SER A 228 3.95 -14.63 3.10
N PHE A 229 3.86 -13.48 2.42
CA PHE A 229 4.84 -13.04 1.42
C PHE A 229 5.11 -14.06 0.28
N LEU A 230 4.21 -15.03 0.08
CA LEU A 230 4.34 -16.13 -0.89
C LEU A 230 3.29 -16.10 -1.98
N ARG A 231 2.15 -15.39 -1.80
CA ARG A 231 0.98 -15.51 -2.70
C ARG A 231 1.32 -15.16 -4.13
N GLU A 232 1.90 -13.97 -4.33
CA GLU A 232 2.21 -13.49 -5.67
C GLU A 232 3.28 -14.37 -6.35
N LYS A 233 4.29 -14.84 -5.61
CA LYS A 233 5.28 -15.81 -6.11
C LYS A 233 4.64 -17.12 -6.54
N LEU A 234 3.75 -17.67 -5.71
CA LEU A 234 3.05 -18.93 -5.99
C LEU A 234 2.15 -18.81 -7.23
N VAL A 235 1.41 -17.71 -7.39
CA VAL A 235 0.57 -17.54 -8.58
C VAL A 235 1.41 -17.43 -9.85
N TYR A 236 2.51 -16.67 -9.86
CA TYR A 236 3.38 -16.59 -11.03
C TYR A 236 4.01 -17.94 -11.40
N ASP A 237 4.44 -18.70 -10.40
CA ASP A 237 4.93 -20.07 -10.58
C ASP A 237 3.85 -20.97 -11.19
N LEU A 238 2.64 -20.97 -10.62
CA LEU A 238 1.52 -21.77 -11.12
C LEU A 238 1.13 -21.40 -12.54
N CYS A 239 1.04 -20.10 -12.85
CA CYS A 239 0.74 -19.63 -14.20
C CYS A 239 1.76 -20.18 -15.21
N THR A 240 3.04 -20.24 -14.83
CA THR A 240 4.09 -20.83 -15.67
C THR A 240 3.87 -22.34 -15.87
N LEU A 241 3.48 -23.07 -14.82
CA LEU A 241 3.20 -24.52 -14.89
C LEU A 241 2.01 -24.85 -15.78
N VAL A 242 1.00 -23.98 -15.79
CA VAL A 242 -0.23 -24.18 -16.57
C VAL A 242 -0.23 -23.41 -17.88
N ASP A 243 0.94 -22.99 -18.38
CA ASP A 243 1.10 -22.38 -19.71
C ASP A 243 0.30 -21.07 -19.91
N LEU A 244 0.08 -20.31 -18.84
CA LEU A 244 -0.49 -18.96 -18.93
C LEU A 244 0.61 -17.93 -19.19
N PRO A 245 0.39 -16.96 -20.09
CA PRO A 245 1.35 -15.89 -20.36
C PRO A 245 1.48 -15.00 -19.12
N THR A 246 2.63 -15.06 -18.46
CA THR A 246 2.77 -14.51 -17.11
C THR A 246 4.11 -13.82 -16.88
N LEU A 247 4.17 -13.03 -15.81
CA LEU A 247 5.42 -12.46 -15.33
C LEU A 247 6.15 -13.49 -14.46
N SER A 248 7.46 -13.30 -14.28
CA SER A 248 8.24 -14.04 -13.30
C SER A 248 8.53 -13.15 -12.09
N ALA A 249 8.62 -13.78 -10.93
CA ALA A 249 8.94 -13.11 -9.68
C ALA A 249 9.91 -13.96 -8.83
N ASN A 250 10.74 -13.28 -8.03
CA ASN A 250 11.60 -13.88 -7.02
C ASN A 250 11.95 -12.80 -5.98
N TYR A 251 12.81 -13.07 -5.00
CA TYR A 251 13.04 -12.16 -3.86
C TYR A 251 14.39 -11.45 -3.94
N VAL A 252 14.47 -10.26 -3.34
CA VAL A 252 15.71 -9.47 -3.31
C VAL A 252 15.85 -8.73 -1.98
N ARG A 253 17.08 -8.69 -1.44
CA ARG A 253 17.45 -7.78 -0.35
C ARG A 253 17.71 -6.41 -0.95
N PHE A 254 16.89 -5.43 -0.58
CA PHE A 254 16.93 -4.12 -1.20
C PHE A 254 17.63 -3.08 -0.31
N TYR A 255 18.46 -2.25 -0.94
CA TYR A 255 19.15 -1.13 -0.30
C TYR A 255 18.96 0.15 -1.12
N ILE A 256 18.78 1.27 -0.42
CA ILE A 256 18.95 2.61 -0.99
C ILE A 256 20.14 3.25 -0.31
N ASN A 257 21.18 3.55 -1.07
CA ASN A 257 22.51 3.86 -0.53
C ASN A 257 22.91 2.77 0.48
N ASP A 258 23.31 3.14 1.69
CA ASP A 258 23.71 2.19 2.73
C ASP A 258 22.53 1.74 3.63
N THR A 259 21.32 2.23 3.38
CA THR A 259 20.13 1.92 4.17
C THR A 259 19.47 0.63 3.67
N PHE A 260 19.39 -0.38 4.55
CA PHE A 260 18.65 -1.59 4.28
C PHE A 260 17.14 -1.33 4.29
N MET A 261 16.51 -1.59 3.16
CA MET A 261 15.07 -1.37 2.96
C MET A 261 14.23 -2.63 3.23
N GLY A 262 14.86 -3.77 3.50
CA GLY A 262 14.16 -5.03 3.74
C GLY A 262 14.13 -5.97 2.55
N LEU A 263 13.32 -7.02 2.68
CA LEU A 263 13.05 -8.00 1.63
C LEU A 263 11.93 -7.49 0.72
N PHE A 264 12.10 -7.64 -0.59
CA PHE A 264 11.11 -7.30 -1.60
C PHE A 264 10.87 -8.47 -2.54
N LEU A 265 9.65 -8.61 -3.04
CA LEU A 265 9.39 -9.41 -4.22
C LEU A 265 9.80 -8.59 -5.45
N LEU A 266 10.83 -9.05 -6.16
CA LEU A 266 11.24 -8.57 -7.46
C LEU A 266 10.45 -9.28 -8.55
N ARG A 267 9.73 -8.53 -9.39
CA ARG A 267 9.04 -9.08 -10.56
C ARG A 267 9.37 -8.33 -11.85
N ASP A 268 9.17 -9.01 -12.97
CA ASP A 268 9.22 -8.42 -14.32
C ASP A 268 8.02 -7.45 -14.52
N ALA A 269 7.90 -6.87 -15.71
CA ALA A 269 6.73 -6.09 -16.09
C ALA A 269 6.34 -6.35 -17.55
N PHE A 270 5.04 -6.35 -17.83
CA PHE A 270 4.53 -6.37 -19.21
C PHE A 270 4.96 -5.09 -19.91
N LYS A 271 6.11 -5.17 -20.56
CA LYS A 271 6.79 -4.11 -21.30
C LYS A 271 7.46 -4.74 -22.51
N SER A 272 7.93 -3.89 -23.41
CA SER A 272 8.53 -4.32 -24.66
C SER A 272 9.64 -5.38 -24.52
N GLN A 273 10.45 -5.31 -23.44
CA GLN A 273 11.48 -6.32 -23.20
C GLN A 273 10.89 -7.70 -22.84
N TRP A 274 9.84 -7.75 -22.03
CA TRP A 274 9.14 -9.00 -21.71
C TRP A 274 8.52 -9.60 -22.97
N VAL A 275 7.91 -8.78 -23.83
CA VAL A 275 7.36 -9.24 -25.11
C VAL A 275 8.47 -9.81 -26.01
N GLN A 276 9.62 -9.14 -26.10
CA GLN A 276 10.75 -9.66 -26.87
C GLN A 276 11.23 -11.03 -26.33
N ASN A 277 11.27 -11.21 -25.01
CA ASN A 277 11.71 -12.46 -24.41
C ASN A 277 10.73 -13.62 -24.64
N ASN A 278 9.41 -13.34 -24.69
CA ASN A 278 8.36 -14.37 -24.74
C ASN A 278 7.79 -14.62 -26.14
N PHE A 279 7.76 -13.58 -26.99
CA PHE A 279 7.15 -13.63 -28.33
C PHE A 279 8.13 -13.28 -29.45
N GLY A 280 9.36 -12.85 -29.13
CA GLY A 280 10.37 -12.46 -30.12
C GLY A 280 10.16 -11.09 -30.77
N GLU A 281 9.03 -10.41 -30.51
CA GLU A 281 8.74 -9.09 -31.06
C GLU A 281 9.55 -8.00 -30.34
N LYS A 282 10.43 -7.32 -31.09
CA LYS A 282 11.29 -6.25 -30.56
C LYS A 282 10.57 -4.90 -30.61
N ASN A 283 10.74 -4.10 -29.56
CA ASN A 283 10.25 -2.71 -29.52
C ASN A 283 8.73 -2.58 -29.78
N THR A 284 7.94 -3.58 -29.36
CA THR A 284 6.48 -3.52 -29.49
C THR A 284 5.90 -2.26 -28.85
N LYS A 285 4.83 -1.77 -29.45
CA LYS A 285 4.02 -0.63 -29.01
C LYS A 285 2.60 -1.02 -28.62
N HIS A 286 2.28 -2.31 -28.65
CA HIS A 286 0.90 -2.79 -28.54
C HIS A 286 0.62 -3.47 -27.20
N ILE A 287 1.12 -2.87 -26.12
CA ILE A 287 0.82 -3.29 -24.75
C ILE A 287 -0.15 -2.27 -24.16
N TYR A 288 -1.21 -2.76 -23.55
CA TYR A 288 -2.31 -1.97 -23.03
C TYR A 288 -2.50 -2.25 -21.54
N THR A 289 -2.52 -1.20 -20.72
CA THR A 289 -2.80 -1.29 -19.29
C THR A 289 -4.26 -0.95 -19.01
N CYS A 290 -4.91 -1.71 -18.15
CA CYS A 290 -6.34 -1.60 -17.91
C CYS A 290 -6.65 -0.94 -16.56
N ASP A 291 -7.73 -0.16 -16.53
CA ASP A 291 -8.36 0.41 -15.35
C ASP A 291 -9.79 0.82 -15.70
N LYS A 292 -10.71 0.66 -14.74
CA LYS A 292 -12.12 1.05 -14.94
C LYS A 292 -12.32 2.53 -15.32
N THR A 293 -11.34 3.40 -15.04
CA THR A 293 -11.38 4.83 -15.35
C THR A 293 -11.00 5.15 -16.80
N TYR A 294 -10.48 4.18 -17.56
CA TYR A 294 -10.03 4.39 -18.94
C TYR A 294 -11.13 4.24 -19.99
N GLY A 295 -12.31 3.74 -19.61
CA GLY A 295 -13.39 3.53 -20.56
C GLY A 295 -14.70 3.14 -19.90
N LYS A 296 -15.69 2.79 -20.73
CA LYS A 296 -17.01 2.31 -20.32
C LYS A 296 -17.41 1.01 -21.01
N SER A 297 -16.46 0.32 -21.64
CA SER A 297 -16.68 -0.97 -22.28
C SER A 297 -16.99 -2.02 -21.21
N GLU A 298 -17.95 -2.89 -21.49
CA GLU A 298 -18.28 -4.06 -20.67
C GLU A 298 -17.23 -5.16 -20.79
N PHE A 299 -16.35 -5.08 -21.80
CA PHE A 299 -15.26 -6.01 -22.04
C PHE A 299 -13.99 -5.60 -21.29
N PHE A 300 -13.20 -4.70 -21.91
CA PHE A 300 -11.92 -4.22 -21.43
C PHE A 300 -11.87 -2.69 -21.48
N ASN A 301 -11.29 -2.07 -20.45
CA ASN A 301 -11.08 -0.63 -20.37
C ASN A 301 -9.59 -0.35 -20.20
N CYS A 302 -8.87 -0.17 -21.30
CA CYS A 302 -7.42 -0.05 -21.31
C CYS A 302 -6.96 1.13 -22.16
N ILE A 303 -5.74 1.58 -21.91
CA ILE A 303 -5.02 2.55 -22.74
C ILE A 303 -3.67 1.96 -23.13
N ASN A 304 -3.08 2.48 -24.20
CA ASN A 304 -1.71 2.14 -24.55
C ASN A 304 -0.78 2.49 -23.39
N ASP A 305 0.04 1.53 -22.98
CA ASP A 305 0.97 1.66 -21.86
C ASP A 305 2.20 2.53 -22.21
N ASP A 306 2.42 2.81 -23.50
CA ASP A 306 3.34 3.83 -23.96
C ASP A 306 2.65 5.21 -23.97
N GLU A 307 2.96 6.03 -22.97
CA GLU A 307 2.41 7.38 -22.81
C GLU A 307 2.73 8.31 -24.00
N ASP A 308 3.72 8.00 -24.85
CA ASP A 308 4.05 8.81 -26.03
C ASP A 308 3.06 8.60 -27.19
N ILE A 309 2.23 7.54 -27.14
CA ILE A 309 1.22 7.24 -28.14
C ILE A 309 -0.09 7.97 -27.77
N LYS A 310 -0.45 8.98 -28.56
CA LYS A 310 -1.65 9.80 -28.32
C LYS A 310 -2.85 9.45 -29.21
N ASP A 311 -2.61 8.88 -30.38
CA ASP A 311 -3.62 8.46 -31.36
C ASP A 311 -3.46 6.96 -31.63
N ASP A 312 -4.12 6.15 -30.80
CA ASP A 312 -4.14 4.69 -30.94
C ASP A 312 -5.43 4.26 -31.66
N LYS A 313 -5.26 3.76 -32.89
CA LYS A 313 -6.38 3.33 -33.75
C LYS A 313 -6.74 1.86 -33.57
N ASP A 314 -5.83 1.07 -33.00
CA ASP A 314 -6.00 -0.37 -32.84
C ASP A 314 -6.91 -0.67 -31.66
N TRP A 315 -6.81 0.12 -30.58
CA TRP A 315 -7.67 -0.05 -29.42
C TRP A 315 -9.18 0.17 -29.70
N PRO A 316 -9.63 1.30 -30.31
CA PRO A 316 -11.04 1.45 -30.68
C PRO A 316 -11.54 0.35 -31.62
N ARG A 317 -10.69 -0.09 -32.57
CA ARG A 317 -11.00 -1.18 -33.49
C ARG A 317 -11.19 -2.51 -32.75
N PHE A 318 -10.35 -2.83 -31.78
CA PHE A 318 -10.49 -4.03 -30.95
C PHE A 318 -11.82 -4.04 -30.19
N ILE A 319 -12.19 -2.93 -29.57
CA ILE A 319 -13.47 -2.80 -28.87
C ILE A 319 -14.66 -2.94 -29.85
N GLU A 320 -14.56 -2.37 -31.04
CA GLU A 320 -15.56 -2.54 -32.09
C GLU A 320 -15.72 -4.02 -32.51
N LEU A 321 -14.61 -4.73 -32.73
CA LEU A 321 -14.61 -6.16 -33.07
C LEU A 321 -15.27 -7.01 -31.96
N LEU A 322 -14.98 -6.72 -30.68
CA LEU A 322 -15.64 -7.39 -29.55
C LEU A 322 -17.15 -7.15 -29.53
N ASN A 323 -17.59 -5.91 -29.72
CA ASN A 323 -19.02 -5.56 -29.76
C ASN A 323 -19.78 -6.25 -30.92
N ASN A 324 -19.10 -6.39 -32.06
CA ASN A 324 -19.69 -6.96 -33.28
C ASN A 324 -19.67 -8.49 -33.30
N SER A 325 -18.82 -9.13 -32.50
CA SER A 325 -18.73 -10.59 -32.43
C SER A 325 -20.02 -11.21 -31.88
N LYS A 326 -20.54 -12.25 -32.55
CA LYS A 326 -21.77 -12.97 -32.15
C LYS A 326 -21.54 -14.45 -31.85
N SER A 327 -20.35 -14.95 -32.11
CA SER A 327 -19.97 -16.34 -31.98
C SER A 327 -18.53 -16.48 -31.48
N ARG A 328 -18.16 -17.67 -31.00
CA ARG A 328 -16.78 -17.99 -30.63
C ARG A 328 -15.84 -17.86 -31.82
N GLU A 329 -16.28 -18.34 -32.98
CA GLU A 329 -15.54 -18.31 -34.24
C GLU A 329 -15.24 -16.88 -34.71
N ASP A 330 -16.09 -15.91 -34.36
CA ASP A 330 -15.79 -14.49 -34.62
C ASP A 330 -14.68 -13.96 -33.72
N LEU A 331 -14.69 -14.32 -32.44
CA LEU A 331 -13.66 -13.91 -31.49
C LEU A 331 -12.30 -14.53 -31.85
N GLU A 332 -12.25 -15.82 -32.17
CA GLU A 332 -11.01 -16.55 -32.46
C GLU A 332 -10.25 -16.02 -33.69
N LYS A 333 -10.87 -15.14 -34.50
CA LYS A 333 -10.21 -14.43 -35.60
C LYS A 333 -9.18 -13.41 -35.11
N PHE A 334 -9.42 -12.79 -33.95
CA PHE A 334 -8.61 -11.67 -33.45
C PHE A 334 -8.30 -11.72 -31.94
N PHE A 335 -8.92 -12.61 -31.17
CA PHE A 335 -8.76 -12.68 -29.71
C PHE A 335 -8.37 -14.10 -29.28
N ASP A 336 -7.43 -14.19 -28.34
CA ASP A 336 -7.01 -15.48 -27.78
C ASP A 336 -8.02 -15.98 -26.74
N VAL A 337 -9.08 -16.61 -27.26
CA VAL A 337 -10.17 -17.21 -26.49
C VAL A 337 -9.66 -18.26 -25.51
N ASN A 338 -8.70 -19.10 -25.92
CA ASN A 338 -8.19 -20.18 -25.07
C ASN A 338 -7.50 -19.61 -23.82
N THR A 339 -6.59 -18.65 -24.00
CA THR A 339 -5.94 -17.96 -22.89
C THR A 339 -6.96 -17.26 -21.99
N TYR A 340 -7.99 -16.62 -22.56
CA TYR A 340 -9.06 -15.99 -21.77
C TYR A 340 -9.81 -16.98 -20.88
N ILE A 341 -10.22 -18.14 -21.40
CA ILE A 341 -10.95 -19.17 -20.65
C ILE A 341 -10.06 -19.73 -19.52
N ARG A 342 -8.80 -20.04 -19.83
CA ARG A 342 -7.82 -20.53 -18.85
C ARG A 342 -7.58 -19.54 -17.72
N TRP A 343 -7.55 -18.23 -18.04
CA TRP A 343 -7.51 -17.20 -17.00
C TRP A 343 -8.74 -17.23 -16.10
N GLN A 344 -9.95 -17.40 -16.64
CA GLN A 344 -11.15 -17.42 -15.78
C GLN A 344 -11.14 -18.61 -14.81
N VAL A 345 -10.73 -19.78 -15.29
CA VAL A 345 -10.60 -20.97 -14.43
C VAL A 345 -9.47 -20.82 -13.40
N SER A 346 -8.34 -20.22 -13.79
CA SER A 346 -7.24 -19.96 -12.87
C SER A 346 -7.61 -18.95 -11.79
N ARG A 347 -8.32 -17.86 -12.17
CA ARG A 347 -8.87 -16.88 -11.22
C ARG A 347 -9.76 -17.55 -10.16
N TYR A 348 -10.55 -18.55 -10.56
CA TYR A 348 -11.39 -19.31 -9.64
C TYR A 348 -10.58 -20.17 -8.67
N LEU A 349 -9.65 -20.98 -9.19
CA LEU A 349 -8.86 -21.88 -8.36
C LEU A 349 -7.91 -21.11 -7.42
N PHE A 350 -7.31 -20.02 -7.89
CA PHE A 350 -6.34 -19.24 -7.12
C PHE A 350 -7.01 -18.20 -6.21
N GLY A 351 -8.31 -17.91 -6.41
CA GLY A 351 -9.02 -16.88 -5.64
C GLY A 351 -8.69 -15.46 -6.07
N SER A 352 -8.40 -15.24 -7.35
CA SER A 352 -7.97 -13.97 -7.95
C SER A 352 -9.18 -13.05 -8.23
N TRP A 353 -9.88 -12.66 -7.16
CA TRP A 353 -11.13 -11.90 -7.23
C TRP A 353 -10.93 -10.44 -7.69
N ASP A 354 -9.75 -9.85 -7.47
CA ASP A 354 -9.42 -8.46 -7.83
C ASP A 354 -9.04 -8.29 -9.32
N HIS A 355 -9.13 -9.35 -10.12
CA HIS A 355 -8.82 -9.34 -11.56
C HIS A 355 -10.08 -9.29 -12.45
N LYS A 356 -11.06 -8.46 -12.11
CA LYS A 356 -12.24 -8.29 -12.98
C LYS A 356 -11.81 -7.70 -14.32
N THR A 357 -12.24 -8.31 -15.44
CA THR A 357 -11.76 -8.05 -16.81
C THR A 357 -11.73 -6.56 -17.19
N SER A 358 -12.73 -5.79 -16.77
CA SER A 358 -12.91 -4.38 -17.12
C SER A 358 -12.20 -3.39 -16.18
N THR A 359 -11.34 -3.88 -15.28
CA THR A 359 -10.75 -3.12 -14.16
C THR A 359 -9.21 -3.17 -14.15
N HIS A 360 -8.60 -2.72 -13.03
CA HIS A 360 -7.14 -2.73 -12.83
C HIS A 360 -6.59 -4.17 -12.75
N ASN A 361 -5.27 -4.34 -12.63
CA ASN A 361 -4.57 -5.64 -12.59
C ASN A 361 -4.67 -6.50 -13.86
N ASN A 362 -5.28 -5.95 -14.92
CA ASN A 362 -5.38 -6.54 -16.24
C ASN A 362 -4.49 -5.76 -17.21
N ALA A 363 -3.93 -6.47 -18.19
CA ALA A 363 -3.28 -5.91 -19.37
C ALA A 363 -3.72 -6.71 -20.61
N VAL A 364 -3.53 -6.10 -21.78
CA VAL A 364 -3.76 -6.78 -23.07
C VAL A 364 -2.57 -6.52 -23.97
N TYR A 365 -2.16 -7.52 -24.73
CA TYR A 365 -1.10 -7.40 -25.72
C TYR A 365 -1.63 -7.81 -27.10
N MET A 366 -1.42 -6.98 -28.12
CA MET A 366 -1.73 -7.35 -29.51
C MET A 366 -0.47 -7.93 -30.16
N PHE A 367 -0.50 -9.24 -30.40
CA PHE A 367 0.53 -9.99 -31.10
C PHE A 367 0.21 -10.07 -32.59
N HIS A 368 1.14 -9.67 -33.45
CA HIS A 368 1.03 -9.89 -34.89
C HIS A 368 1.65 -11.25 -35.26
N SER A 369 0.82 -12.20 -35.71
CA SER A 369 1.30 -13.50 -36.19
C SER A 369 1.73 -13.41 -37.65
N GLU A 370 3.03 -13.42 -37.92
CA GLU A 370 3.56 -13.46 -39.30
C GLU A 370 3.12 -14.72 -40.06
N TYR A 371 2.91 -15.84 -39.36
CA TYR A 371 2.49 -17.11 -39.98
C TYR A 371 1.04 -17.08 -40.47
N ALA A 372 0.14 -16.54 -39.65
CA ALA A 372 -1.29 -16.50 -39.95
C ALA A 372 -1.72 -15.17 -40.58
N ASP A 373 -0.79 -14.22 -40.75
CA ASP A 373 -1.01 -12.84 -41.21
C ASP A 373 -2.21 -12.19 -40.51
N ARG A 374 -2.21 -12.24 -39.17
CA ARG A 374 -3.31 -11.71 -38.34
C ARG A 374 -2.84 -11.20 -36.99
N ASP A 375 -3.57 -10.23 -36.49
CA ASP A 375 -3.41 -9.69 -35.13
C ASP A 375 -4.25 -10.49 -34.13
N LEU A 376 -3.63 -10.87 -33.02
CA LEU A 376 -4.22 -11.63 -31.93
C LEU A 376 -4.08 -10.84 -30.62
N TRP A 377 -5.20 -10.55 -29.98
CA TRP A 377 -5.26 -9.87 -28.69
C TRP A 377 -5.22 -10.90 -27.57
N ILE A 378 -4.18 -10.82 -26.74
CA ILE A 378 -3.88 -11.76 -25.66
C ILE A 378 -4.13 -11.08 -24.31
N PRO A 379 -5.06 -11.59 -23.49
CA PRO A 379 -5.30 -11.07 -22.15
C PRO A 379 -4.20 -11.53 -21.17
N LEU A 380 -3.76 -10.61 -20.32
CA LEU A 380 -2.65 -10.78 -19.37
C LEU A 380 -3.06 -10.29 -17.98
N LEU A 381 -2.65 -11.01 -16.92
CA LEU A 381 -2.93 -10.65 -15.53
C LEU A 381 -1.63 -10.45 -14.72
N TYR A 382 -1.66 -9.56 -13.73
CA TYR A 382 -0.58 -9.30 -12.78
C TYR A 382 -1.13 -8.82 -11.43
N ASP A 383 -0.28 -8.64 -10.40
CA ASP A 383 -0.69 -8.21 -9.04
C ASP A 383 -1.55 -9.26 -8.34
N PHE A 384 -0.90 -10.31 -7.82
CA PHE A 384 -1.55 -11.48 -7.20
C PHE A 384 -1.31 -11.57 -5.68
N ASP A 385 -1.11 -10.43 -5.01
CA ASP A 385 -0.90 -10.34 -3.56
C ASP A 385 -2.18 -10.63 -2.74
N MET A 386 -3.36 -10.53 -3.39
CA MET A 386 -4.67 -10.80 -2.78
C MET A 386 -5.27 -12.17 -3.16
N ASP A 387 -4.44 -13.11 -3.59
CA ASP A 387 -4.85 -14.47 -3.96
C ASP A 387 -4.83 -15.44 -2.77
N PHE A 388 -5.19 -16.70 -3.00
CA PHE A 388 -5.18 -17.78 -1.99
C PHE A 388 -5.87 -17.39 -0.69
N GLY A 389 -7.11 -16.90 -0.81
CA GLY A 389 -7.94 -16.55 0.34
C GLY A 389 -7.49 -15.30 1.08
N SER A 390 -6.99 -14.28 0.36
CA SER A 390 -6.68 -12.96 0.91
C SER A 390 -7.72 -11.91 0.50
N TYR A 391 -8.17 -11.08 1.46
CA TYR A 391 -9.10 -9.94 1.33
C TYR A 391 -10.63 -10.21 1.25
N ARG A 392 -11.40 -9.58 2.18
CA ARG A 392 -12.88 -9.46 2.34
C ARG A 392 -13.78 -10.66 1.95
N THR A 393 -14.49 -11.22 2.96
CA THR A 393 -15.55 -12.25 2.86
C THR A 393 -15.20 -13.39 1.90
N ILE A 394 -14.30 -14.26 2.36
CA ILE A 394 -13.68 -15.27 1.52
C ILE A 394 -14.12 -16.65 1.98
N ASP A 395 -14.60 -17.43 1.02
CA ASP A 395 -15.01 -18.80 1.23
C ASP A 395 -14.36 -19.68 0.14
N PRO A 396 -13.51 -20.67 0.50
CA PRO A 396 -12.98 -21.61 -0.48
C PRO A 396 -14.05 -22.56 -1.05
N LYS A 397 -15.28 -22.58 -0.50
CA LYS A 397 -16.37 -23.49 -0.86
C LYS A 397 -17.47 -22.81 -1.67
N VAL A 398 -17.06 -22.06 -2.70
CA VAL A 398 -17.96 -21.32 -3.58
C VAL A 398 -17.84 -21.82 -5.02
N LYS A 399 -18.94 -21.79 -5.78
CA LYS A 399 -18.94 -22.22 -7.18
C LYS A 399 -18.30 -21.17 -8.10
N PHE A 400 -17.76 -21.63 -9.22
CA PHE A 400 -17.16 -20.81 -10.29
C PHE A 400 -18.09 -19.67 -10.73
N SER A 401 -19.37 -19.95 -10.96
CA SER A 401 -20.32 -18.92 -11.41
C SER A 401 -20.62 -17.84 -10.37
N GLU A 402 -20.44 -18.14 -9.08
CA GLU A 402 -20.67 -17.19 -8.00
C GLU A 402 -19.43 -16.31 -7.75
N GLU A 403 -18.23 -16.87 -7.94
CA GLU A 403 -16.98 -16.18 -7.59
C GLU A 403 -16.41 -15.33 -8.72
N VAL A 404 -16.31 -15.85 -9.95
CA VAL A 404 -15.53 -15.21 -11.02
C VAL A 404 -16.35 -14.69 -12.20
N VAL A 405 -17.58 -15.17 -12.38
CA VAL A 405 -18.42 -14.81 -13.54
C VAL A 405 -18.91 -13.37 -13.44
N ASP A 406 -18.40 -12.52 -14.34
CA ASP A 406 -18.87 -11.14 -14.49
C ASP A 406 -20.11 -11.10 -15.37
N LYS A 407 -21.28 -10.97 -14.74
CA LYS A 407 -22.59 -10.95 -15.40
C LYS A 407 -22.76 -9.80 -16.40
N ASN A 408 -21.97 -8.73 -16.28
CA ASN A 408 -22.04 -7.61 -17.20
C ASN A 408 -21.16 -7.79 -18.42
N ASN A 409 -20.20 -8.73 -18.41
CA ASN A 409 -19.28 -8.94 -19.52
C ASN A 409 -19.86 -9.99 -20.51
N PRO A 410 -20.17 -9.61 -21.77
CA PRO A 410 -20.81 -10.52 -22.73
C PRO A 410 -19.99 -11.77 -23.07
N LEU A 411 -18.67 -11.78 -22.85
CA LEU A 411 -17.82 -12.94 -23.12
C LEU A 411 -18.20 -14.15 -22.29
N TYR A 412 -18.68 -13.98 -21.06
CA TYR A 412 -19.07 -15.12 -20.22
C TYR A 412 -20.26 -15.87 -20.80
N THR A 413 -21.25 -15.16 -21.34
CA THR A 413 -22.39 -15.78 -22.01
C THR A 413 -21.99 -16.36 -23.36
N LEU A 414 -21.25 -15.60 -24.18
CA LEU A 414 -20.87 -16.01 -25.54
C LEU A 414 -19.96 -17.26 -25.55
N LEU A 415 -19.06 -17.37 -24.56
CA LEU A 415 -18.15 -18.51 -24.40
C LEU A 415 -18.67 -19.59 -23.46
N ASN A 416 -19.93 -19.50 -23.01
CA ASN A 416 -20.54 -20.46 -22.08
C ASN A 416 -19.67 -20.71 -20.80
N LEU A 417 -19.25 -19.64 -20.13
CA LEU A 417 -18.40 -19.70 -18.93
C LEU A 417 -19.27 -19.76 -17.67
N ASN A 418 -19.69 -20.96 -17.30
CA ASN A 418 -20.51 -21.25 -16.13
C ASN A 418 -20.23 -22.67 -15.59
N ASP A 419 -20.90 -23.04 -14.50
CA ASP A 419 -20.68 -24.31 -13.80
C ASP A 419 -21.01 -25.57 -14.63
N GLU A 420 -21.88 -25.45 -15.65
CA GLU A 420 -22.33 -26.58 -16.47
C GLU A 420 -21.43 -26.81 -17.70
N SER A 421 -20.47 -25.92 -17.94
CA SER A 421 -19.62 -25.94 -19.12
C SER A 421 -18.59 -27.07 -19.07
N GLU A 422 -18.65 -27.97 -20.06
CA GLU A 422 -17.68 -29.06 -20.22
C GLU A 422 -16.26 -28.55 -20.44
N GLU A 423 -16.10 -27.45 -21.18
CA GLU A 423 -14.78 -26.85 -21.38
C GLU A 423 -14.21 -26.25 -20.09
N VAL A 424 -15.03 -25.55 -19.30
CA VAL A 424 -14.61 -25.04 -17.98
C VAL A 424 -14.17 -26.19 -17.09
N ARG A 425 -14.94 -27.29 -17.02
CA ARG A 425 -14.59 -28.48 -16.23
C ARG A 425 -13.30 -29.14 -16.73
N ALA A 426 -13.12 -29.27 -18.05
CA ALA A 426 -11.92 -29.87 -18.63
C ALA A 426 -10.66 -29.01 -18.36
N VAL A 427 -10.76 -27.70 -18.51
CA VAL A 427 -9.66 -26.76 -18.18
C VAL A 427 -9.37 -26.76 -16.67
N MET A 428 -10.41 -26.88 -15.84
CA MET A 428 -10.27 -26.99 -14.38
C MET A 428 -9.53 -28.25 -13.98
N ASP A 429 -9.90 -29.41 -14.53
CA ASP A 429 -9.21 -30.69 -14.29
C ASP A 429 -7.73 -30.61 -14.71
N ASP A 430 -7.43 -30.04 -15.88
CA ASP A 430 -6.05 -29.87 -16.35
C ASP A 430 -5.21 -28.99 -15.41
N ILE A 431 -5.73 -27.82 -15.02
CA ILE A 431 -5.03 -26.90 -14.11
C ILE A 431 -4.85 -27.55 -12.73
N MET A 432 -5.85 -28.29 -12.23
CA MET A 432 -5.76 -28.99 -10.94
C MET A 432 -4.75 -30.13 -10.96
N ARG A 433 -4.62 -30.87 -12.06
CA ARG A 433 -3.62 -31.95 -12.18
C ARG A 433 -2.20 -31.40 -12.28
N ARG A 434 -1.97 -30.37 -13.09
CA ARG A 434 -0.63 -29.87 -13.41
C ARG A 434 -0.10 -28.80 -12.47
N GLY A 435 -0.99 -27.96 -11.92
CA GLY A 435 -0.62 -26.79 -11.13
C GLY A 435 -1.28 -26.78 -9.75
N PHE A 436 -2.59 -26.58 -9.69
CA PHE A 436 -3.38 -26.50 -8.45
C PHE A 436 -3.60 -27.88 -7.82
N ASN A 437 -2.51 -28.59 -7.57
CA ASN A 437 -2.44 -29.96 -7.09
C ASN A 437 -1.85 -29.97 -5.67
N PRO A 438 -2.51 -30.53 -4.65
CA PRO A 438 -1.97 -30.61 -3.30
C PRO A 438 -0.59 -31.28 -3.21
N ASN A 439 -0.33 -32.29 -4.05
CA ASN A 439 0.98 -32.96 -4.12
C ASN A 439 2.12 -32.05 -4.63
N ILE A 440 1.77 -30.96 -5.31
CA ILE A 440 2.71 -29.98 -5.86
C ILE A 440 2.77 -28.75 -4.96
N LEU A 441 1.60 -28.19 -4.62
CA LEU A 441 1.51 -26.92 -3.92
C LEU A 441 1.87 -26.98 -2.44
N LEU A 442 1.47 -28.03 -1.71
CA LEU A 442 1.78 -28.10 -0.28
C LEU A 442 3.30 -28.21 -0.04
N PRO A 443 4.05 -29.09 -0.75
CA PRO A 443 5.51 -29.10 -0.67
C PRO A 443 6.15 -27.80 -1.18
N ARG A 444 5.59 -27.17 -2.22
CA ARG A 444 6.12 -25.91 -2.76
C ARG A 444 5.99 -24.76 -1.75
N ILE A 445 4.88 -24.69 -1.01
CA ILE A 445 4.70 -23.73 0.08
C ILE A 445 5.78 -23.93 1.15
N ASP A 446 6.02 -25.18 1.56
CA ASP A 446 7.03 -25.49 2.59
C ASP A 446 8.45 -25.15 2.13
N GLU A 447 8.76 -25.43 0.87
CA GLU A 447 10.04 -25.12 0.25
C GLU A 447 10.29 -23.61 0.16
N LEU A 448 9.32 -22.85 -0.36
CA LEU A 448 9.43 -21.38 -0.44
C LEU A 448 9.46 -20.73 0.94
N LYS A 449 8.65 -21.23 1.89
CA LYS A 449 8.68 -20.78 3.29
C LYS A 449 10.09 -20.94 3.87
N LYS A 450 10.69 -22.13 3.72
CA LYS A 450 12.05 -22.39 4.20
C LYS A 450 13.09 -21.52 3.49
N PHE A 451 12.94 -21.30 2.20
CA PHE A 451 13.85 -20.46 1.41
C PHE A 451 13.89 -19.02 1.92
N ILE A 452 12.72 -18.39 2.15
CA ILE A 452 12.68 -16.98 2.53
C ILE A 452 12.69 -16.73 4.05
N ASP A 453 12.54 -17.77 4.87
CA ASP A 453 12.49 -17.68 6.34
C ASP A 453 13.54 -16.75 6.97
N PRO A 454 14.86 -16.89 6.71
CA PRO A 454 15.85 -16.02 7.33
C PRO A 454 15.71 -14.56 6.90
N TYR A 455 15.24 -14.31 5.68
CA TYR A 455 15.10 -12.97 5.13
C TYR A 455 13.80 -12.28 5.57
N ILE A 456 12.71 -13.04 5.75
CA ILE A 456 11.48 -12.52 6.36
C ILE A 456 11.73 -12.19 7.83
N LYS A 457 12.49 -13.02 8.54
CA LYS A 457 12.91 -12.72 9.90
C LYS A 457 13.71 -11.43 9.97
N GLU A 458 14.67 -11.22 9.05
CA GLU A 458 15.41 -9.96 8.92
C GLU A 458 14.46 -8.77 8.62
N ASP A 459 13.53 -8.91 7.68
CA ASP A 459 12.58 -7.87 7.29
C ASP A 459 11.59 -7.46 8.40
N ARG A 460 11.24 -8.42 9.26
CA ARG A 460 10.27 -8.26 10.36
C ARG A 460 10.95 -8.20 11.72
N THR A 461 12.23 -7.84 11.75
CA THR A 461 12.98 -7.50 12.97
C THR A 461 13.18 -5.99 13.03
N VAL A 462 12.90 -5.39 14.19
CA VAL A 462 13.07 -3.95 14.42
C VAL A 462 14.56 -3.61 14.40
N GLY A 463 14.96 -2.62 13.59
CA GLY A 463 16.32 -2.11 13.51
C GLY A 463 16.64 -1.11 14.63
N GLU A 464 17.86 -0.57 14.62
CA GLU A 464 18.36 0.39 15.63
C GLU A 464 17.51 1.67 15.73
N ASN A 465 16.85 2.06 14.63
CA ASN A 465 15.96 3.23 14.57
C ASN A 465 14.57 2.97 15.18
N GLY A 466 14.33 1.80 15.78
CA GLY A 466 13.05 1.42 16.37
C GLY A 466 11.96 1.09 15.35
N ARG A 467 12.31 0.90 14.06
CA ARG A 467 11.38 0.52 12.99
C ARG A 467 11.86 -0.72 12.26
N PHE A 468 10.92 -1.44 11.68
CA PHE A 468 11.22 -2.50 10.71
C PHE A 468 11.85 -1.90 9.43
N PRO A 469 12.74 -2.63 8.73
CA PRO A 469 13.37 -2.21 7.48
C PRO A 469 12.38 -1.64 6.44
N GLY A 470 12.82 -0.57 5.77
CA GLY A 470 12.12 0.09 4.65
C GLY A 470 10.75 0.71 4.94
N ARG A 471 10.34 0.79 6.21
CA ARG A 471 9.05 1.38 6.58
C ARG A 471 9.21 2.85 6.92
N MET A 472 8.61 3.67 6.08
CA MET A 472 8.59 5.11 6.19
C MET A 472 7.67 5.55 7.32
N VAL A 473 7.94 6.74 7.85
CA VAL A 473 7.04 7.39 8.80
C VAL A 473 5.67 7.62 8.16
N ARG A 474 4.61 7.35 8.93
CA ARG A 474 3.22 7.61 8.52
C ARG A 474 2.45 8.38 9.59
N MET A 475 1.43 9.09 9.11
CA MET A 475 0.42 9.80 9.90
C MET A 475 -0.62 8.84 10.50
N SER A 476 -0.86 7.72 9.82
CA SER A 476 -1.69 6.63 10.32
C SER A 476 -1.08 5.29 9.95
N ASP A 477 -1.08 4.39 10.92
CA ASP A 477 -0.61 3.03 10.74
C ASP A 477 -1.78 2.16 10.27
N LYS A 478 -1.56 1.37 9.22
CA LYS A 478 -2.54 0.38 8.78
C LYS A 478 -2.32 -0.91 9.58
N ALA A 479 -3.41 -1.53 10.01
CA ALA A 479 -3.37 -2.83 10.70
C ALA A 479 -2.58 -3.88 9.89
N ASP A 480 -2.80 -3.88 8.58
CA ASP A 480 -2.24 -4.81 7.61
C ASP A 480 -0.73 -4.55 7.35
N ASP A 481 -0.17 -3.42 7.79
CA ASP A 481 1.23 -3.02 7.54
C ASP A 481 2.22 -3.63 8.54
N HIS A 482 1.69 -4.23 9.60
CA HIS A 482 2.45 -4.63 10.80
C HIS A 482 2.44 -6.13 11.07
N TYR A 483 2.25 -6.96 10.03
CA TYR A 483 2.40 -8.39 10.18
C TYR A 483 3.81 -8.74 10.68
N GLN A 484 3.86 -9.55 11.74
CA GLN A 484 5.08 -9.97 12.43
C GLN A 484 5.67 -11.23 11.81
N TYR A 485 6.86 -11.63 12.23
CA TYR A 485 7.48 -12.87 11.74
C TYR A 485 6.60 -14.09 12.05
N GLU A 486 5.98 -14.13 13.22
CA GLU A 486 5.08 -15.21 13.64
C GLU A 486 3.84 -15.30 12.75
N ASP A 487 3.35 -14.16 12.24
CA ASP A 487 2.22 -14.13 11.29
C ASP A 487 2.61 -14.80 9.96
N PHE A 488 3.86 -14.65 9.50
CA PHE A 488 4.37 -15.37 8.32
C PHE A 488 4.42 -16.89 8.57
N VAL A 489 5.01 -17.29 9.69
CA VAL A 489 5.12 -18.72 10.05
C VAL A 489 3.75 -19.36 10.17
N ALA A 490 2.78 -18.67 10.76
CA ALA A 490 1.45 -19.18 11.01
C ALA A 490 0.54 -19.14 9.75
N ASN A 491 0.61 -18.07 8.94
CA ASN A 491 -0.26 -17.90 7.77
C ASN A 491 0.19 -18.72 6.55
N THR A 492 1.47 -19.08 6.46
CA THR A 492 1.93 -20.09 5.49
C THR A 492 1.35 -21.48 5.77
N GLU A 493 0.86 -21.72 7.00
CA GLU A 493 0.19 -22.94 7.42
C GLU A 493 -1.34 -22.78 7.38
N PHE A 494 -2.00 -23.00 8.52
CA PHE A 494 -3.46 -23.06 8.64
C PHE A 494 -4.08 -21.86 9.35
N THR A 495 -3.28 -20.88 9.80
CA THR A 495 -3.78 -19.77 10.62
C THR A 495 -4.39 -18.66 9.76
N THR A 496 -5.60 -18.25 10.14
CA THR A 496 -6.30 -17.11 9.55
C THR A 496 -5.95 -15.83 10.30
N LEU A 497 -5.56 -14.78 9.58
CA LEU A 497 -5.32 -13.45 10.12
C LEU A 497 -6.51 -12.55 9.84
N LYS A 498 -6.94 -11.79 10.86
CA LYS A 498 -8.00 -10.78 10.75
C LYS A 498 -7.46 -9.43 11.20
N ALA A 499 -7.31 -8.51 10.27
CA ALA A 499 -6.88 -7.15 10.55
C ALA A 499 -8.09 -6.21 10.57
N LYS A 500 -8.14 -5.28 11.53
CA LYS A 500 -9.18 -4.26 11.65
C LYS A 500 -8.56 -2.88 11.79
N GLN A 501 -9.05 -1.93 11.00
CA GLN A 501 -8.67 -0.52 11.10
C GLN A 501 -9.75 0.28 11.82
N TYR A 502 -9.33 1.14 12.74
CA TYR A 502 -10.17 2.05 13.50
C TYR A 502 -9.79 3.51 13.26
N SER A 503 -10.80 4.36 13.13
CA SER A 503 -10.69 5.82 13.16
C SER A 503 -11.62 6.33 14.26
N GLY A 504 -11.02 6.85 15.33
CA GLY A 504 -11.68 7.00 16.62
C GLY A 504 -12.15 5.62 17.11
N ASP A 505 -13.43 5.55 17.51
CA ASP A 505 -14.07 4.30 17.91
C ASP A 505 -14.75 3.55 16.75
N VAL A 506 -14.66 4.07 15.52
CA VAL A 506 -15.35 3.52 14.35
C VAL A 506 -14.42 2.58 13.57
N GLN A 507 -14.87 1.35 13.33
CA GLN A 507 -14.16 0.42 12.44
C GLN A 507 -14.32 0.86 10.98
N THR A 508 -13.24 1.33 10.35
CA THR A 508 -13.24 1.87 8.97
C THR A 508 -12.75 0.87 7.93
N GLY A 509 -12.08 -0.20 8.36
CA GLY A 509 -11.56 -1.22 7.46
C GLY A 509 -11.42 -2.58 8.14
N SER A 510 -11.45 -3.63 7.33
CA SER A 510 -11.08 -4.97 7.78
C SER A 510 -10.53 -5.80 6.63
N ALA A 511 -9.52 -6.61 6.92
CA ALA A 511 -9.02 -7.66 6.05
C ALA A 511 -9.12 -9.02 6.75
N THR A 512 -9.33 -10.07 5.98
CA THR A 512 -9.24 -11.46 6.43
C THR A 512 -8.36 -12.19 5.44
N VAL A 513 -7.35 -12.89 5.94
CA VAL A 513 -6.38 -13.63 5.14
C VAL A 513 -6.31 -15.04 5.68
N LEU A 514 -6.80 -16.01 4.91
CA LEU A 514 -6.78 -17.42 5.28
C LEU A 514 -5.34 -17.95 5.28
N GLY A 515 -5.11 -19.04 6.02
CA GLY A 515 -3.86 -19.77 5.89
C GLY A 515 -3.71 -20.31 4.46
N LEU A 516 -2.53 -20.21 3.86
CA LEU A 516 -2.29 -20.65 2.48
C LEU A 516 -2.71 -22.10 2.25
N LYS A 517 -2.34 -23.00 3.18
CA LYS A 517 -2.70 -24.41 3.08
C LYS A 517 -4.20 -24.65 3.24
N VAL A 518 -4.91 -23.81 4.01
CA VAL A 518 -6.38 -23.86 4.12
C VAL A 518 -7.01 -23.62 2.75
N TRP A 519 -6.60 -22.56 2.05
CA TRP A 519 -7.16 -22.25 0.73
C TRP A 519 -6.92 -23.40 -0.24
N VAL A 520 -5.67 -23.85 -0.37
CA VAL A 520 -5.30 -24.92 -1.32
C VAL A 520 -6.13 -26.18 -1.06
N ILE A 521 -6.20 -26.64 0.20
CA ILE A 521 -6.89 -27.89 0.54
C ILE A 521 -8.40 -27.77 0.34
N GLU A 522 -9.01 -26.72 0.91
CA GLU A 522 -10.47 -26.62 0.92
C GLU A 522 -11.03 -26.28 -0.47
N ARG A 523 -10.33 -25.42 -1.25
CA ARG A 523 -10.72 -25.13 -2.63
C ARG A 523 -10.58 -26.36 -3.52
N PHE A 524 -9.49 -27.11 -3.37
CA PHE A 524 -9.26 -28.32 -4.16
C PHE A 524 -10.35 -29.35 -3.89
N LYS A 525 -10.59 -29.70 -2.61
CA LYS A 525 -11.65 -30.64 -2.21
C LYS A 525 -13.02 -30.21 -2.73
N PHE A 526 -13.36 -28.92 -2.56
CA PHE A 526 -14.64 -28.40 -3.02
C PHE A 526 -14.79 -28.49 -4.55
N ALA A 527 -13.77 -28.11 -5.32
CA ALA A 527 -13.82 -28.20 -6.78
C ALA A 527 -13.98 -29.66 -7.25
N CYS A 528 -13.28 -30.62 -6.63
CA CYS A 528 -13.42 -32.04 -6.95
C CYS A 528 -14.86 -32.53 -6.76
N GLU A 529 -15.49 -32.18 -5.63
CA GLU A 529 -16.87 -32.57 -5.32
C GLU A 529 -17.88 -31.83 -6.20
N ALA A 530 -17.78 -30.50 -6.29
CA ALA A 530 -18.75 -29.66 -6.97
C ALA A 530 -18.81 -29.91 -8.49
N TYR A 531 -17.70 -30.33 -9.10
CA TYR A 531 -17.60 -30.57 -10.54
C TYR A 531 -17.37 -32.04 -10.92
N ASN A 532 -17.43 -32.96 -9.94
CA ASN A 532 -17.27 -34.39 -10.12
C ASN A 532 -15.97 -34.76 -10.88
N LEU A 533 -14.86 -34.17 -10.45
CA LEU A 533 -13.53 -34.40 -11.05
C LEU A 533 -12.83 -35.59 -10.36
N ASP A 534 -12.08 -36.38 -11.12
CA ASP A 534 -11.24 -37.43 -10.54
C ASP A 534 -9.99 -36.84 -9.89
N CYS A 535 -10.06 -36.65 -8.57
CA CYS A 535 -8.98 -36.10 -7.76
C CYS A 535 -8.26 -37.16 -6.90
N SER A 536 -8.46 -38.45 -7.17
CA SER A 536 -7.93 -39.55 -6.36
C SER A 536 -6.38 -39.54 -6.24
N TYR A 537 -5.70 -38.90 -7.19
CA TYR A 537 -4.25 -38.68 -7.15
C TYR A 537 -3.78 -37.86 -5.93
N ALA A 538 -4.66 -37.11 -5.27
CA ALA A 538 -4.34 -36.33 -4.08
C ALA A 538 -4.75 -37.01 -2.77
N ASP A 539 -5.39 -38.19 -2.81
CA ASP A 539 -5.92 -38.86 -1.61
C ASP A 539 -4.80 -39.21 -0.62
N GLU A 540 -3.64 -39.65 -1.11
CA GLU A 540 -2.51 -40.01 -0.23
C GLU A 540 -2.04 -38.82 0.59
N ILE A 541 -1.82 -37.66 -0.03
CA ILE A 541 -1.37 -36.47 0.70
C ILE A 541 -2.50 -35.92 1.57
N LEU A 542 -3.72 -35.83 1.06
CA LEU A 542 -4.85 -35.24 1.78
C LEU A 542 -5.36 -36.11 2.94
N SER A 543 -5.03 -37.40 2.98
CA SER A 543 -5.34 -38.31 4.08
C SER A 543 -4.33 -38.29 5.23
N ARG A 544 -3.19 -37.61 5.07
CA ARG A 544 -2.18 -37.52 6.13
C ARG A 544 -2.74 -36.74 7.34
N PRO A 545 -2.37 -37.12 8.59
CA PRO A 545 -2.89 -36.48 9.80
C PRO A 545 -2.74 -34.95 9.81
N GLU A 546 -1.64 -34.43 9.27
CA GLU A 546 -1.36 -32.99 9.19
C GLU A 546 -2.33 -32.21 8.28
N TYR A 547 -2.99 -32.86 7.32
CA TYR A 547 -3.92 -32.23 6.37
C TYR A 547 -5.38 -32.67 6.57
N THR A 548 -5.63 -33.64 7.46
CA THR A 548 -6.98 -34.09 7.86
C THR A 548 -7.43 -33.53 9.19
N ASN A 549 -6.52 -33.38 10.16
CA ASN A 549 -6.84 -33.00 11.54
C ASN A 549 -6.33 -31.60 11.92
N TYR A 550 -6.05 -30.74 10.93
CA TYR A 550 -5.59 -29.38 11.22
C TYR A 550 -6.70 -28.53 11.85
N THR A 551 -6.30 -27.60 12.71
CA THR A 551 -7.18 -26.58 13.27
C THR A 551 -6.89 -25.23 12.61
N VAL A 552 -7.94 -24.44 12.37
CA VAL A 552 -7.80 -23.07 11.86
C VAL A 552 -7.82 -22.11 13.04
N ASP A 553 -6.63 -21.68 13.46
CA ASP A 553 -6.49 -20.62 14.46
C ASP A 553 -6.81 -19.25 13.85
N ILE A 554 -7.25 -18.31 14.69
CA ILE A 554 -7.55 -16.93 14.29
C ILE A 554 -6.72 -15.96 15.12
N ILE A 555 -5.80 -15.27 14.47
CA ILE A 555 -5.06 -14.14 15.05
C ILE A 555 -5.74 -12.83 14.61
N ARG A 556 -5.92 -11.90 15.56
CA ARG A 556 -6.50 -10.58 15.31
C ARG A 556 -5.46 -9.49 15.47
N ARG A 557 -5.41 -8.58 14.50
CA ARG A 557 -4.58 -7.38 14.49
C ARG A 557 -5.48 -6.15 14.42
N GLU A 558 -5.17 -5.13 15.20
CA GLU A 558 -5.91 -3.87 15.22
C GLU A 558 -4.95 -2.72 14.93
N GLY A 559 -5.37 -1.82 14.05
CA GLY A 559 -4.67 -0.59 13.71
C GLY A 559 -5.58 0.60 14.04
N HIS A 560 -5.00 1.64 14.63
CA HIS A 560 -5.72 2.84 15.03
C HIS A 560 -5.07 4.05 14.37
N ASP A 561 -5.89 4.93 13.80
CA ASP A 561 -5.38 6.21 13.33
C ASP A 561 -4.85 7.04 14.51
N THR A 562 -3.72 7.72 14.30
CA THR A 562 -3.02 8.47 15.37
C THR A 562 -3.28 9.97 15.36
N GLY A 563 -4.18 10.44 14.51
CA GLY A 563 -4.51 11.85 14.42
C GLY A 563 -5.48 12.32 15.50
N CYS A 564 -6.09 13.47 15.26
CA CYS A 564 -6.93 14.13 16.24
C CYS A 564 -8.13 13.28 16.63
N LEU A 565 -8.37 13.15 17.95
CA LEU A 565 -9.42 12.28 18.49
C LEU A 565 -9.33 10.81 18.01
N GLY A 566 -8.11 10.35 17.70
CA GLY A 566 -7.87 9.01 17.17
C GLY A 566 -8.29 8.83 15.71
N THR A 567 -8.55 9.91 14.97
CA THR A 567 -8.95 9.88 13.55
C THR A 567 -7.77 10.13 12.63
N SER A 568 -7.96 10.09 11.30
CA SER A 568 -6.92 10.49 10.34
C SER A 568 -6.72 12.01 10.21
N TYR A 569 -7.52 12.83 10.89
CA TYR A 569 -7.50 14.30 10.73
C TYR A 569 -6.51 14.99 11.67
N SER A 570 -6.15 16.24 11.37
CA SER A 570 -5.27 17.06 12.21
C SER A 570 -6.05 17.84 13.26
N CYS A 571 -5.47 18.04 14.45
CA CYS A 571 -6.03 18.95 15.44
C CYS A 571 -5.80 20.39 15.06
N CYS A 572 -6.66 21.29 15.55
CA CYS A 572 -6.33 22.72 15.54
C CYS A 572 -5.18 22.97 16.53
N ILE A 573 -4.28 23.85 16.13
CA ILE A 573 -3.06 24.23 16.85
C ILE A 573 -3.38 25.18 18.00
N PHE A 574 -4.35 26.07 17.80
CA PHE A 574 -4.72 27.11 18.74
C PHE A 574 -6.01 26.77 19.48
N ASP A 575 -5.97 26.93 20.80
CA ASP A 575 -7.08 26.66 21.72
C ASP A 575 -8.27 27.62 21.53
N ASP A 576 -8.04 28.80 20.96
CA ASP A 576 -9.06 29.81 20.66
C ASP A 576 -9.62 29.71 19.23
N THR A 577 -9.29 28.63 18.51
CA THR A 577 -9.84 28.38 17.17
C THR A 577 -11.37 28.30 17.22
N LEU A 578 -12.02 29.16 16.44
CA LEU A 578 -13.47 29.19 16.35
C LEU A 578 -14.02 27.90 15.71
N ILE A 579 -15.09 27.38 16.31
CA ILE A 579 -15.88 26.30 15.73
C ILE A 579 -16.64 26.85 14.53
N ILE A 580 -16.40 26.28 13.35
CA ILE A 580 -17.07 26.66 12.10
C ILE A 580 -18.21 25.69 11.78
N THR A 581 -18.02 24.40 12.05
CA THR A 581 -19.04 23.36 11.85
C THR A 581 -18.80 22.16 12.78
N SER A 582 -19.76 21.25 12.87
CA SER A 582 -19.68 20.04 13.69
C SER A 582 -20.35 18.86 12.99
N ASP A 583 -19.81 17.66 13.18
CA ASP A 583 -20.40 16.41 12.71
C ASP A 583 -20.24 15.29 13.76
N SER A 584 -20.48 14.04 13.38
CA SER A 584 -20.29 12.88 14.26
C SER A 584 -18.84 12.65 14.66
N THR A 585 -17.87 13.22 13.94
CA THR A 585 -16.44 13.13 14.20
C THR A 585 -16.03 14.11 15.30
N GLY A 586 -16.58 15.33 15.26
CA GLY A 586 -16.36 16.34 16.29
C GLY A 586 -16.64 17.77 15.82
N ASN A 587 -16.07 18.73 16.56
CA ASN A 587 -16.11 20.15 16.22
C ASN A 587 -14.95 20.47 15.29
N TRP A 588 -15.22 21.26 14.25
CA TRP A 588 -14.27 21.59 13.19
C TRP A 588 -13.96 23.08 13.19
N GLY A 589 -12.67 23.40 13.18
CA GLY A 589 -12.13 24.74 12.96
C GLY A 589 -11.37 24.83 11.64
N PHE A 590 -10.84 26.02 11.34
CA PHE A 590 -10.04 26.26 10.14
C PHE A 590 -8.85 27.16 10.50
N GLU A 591 -7.64 26.63 10.31
CA GLU A 591 -6.39 27.34 10.59
C GLU A 591 -5.51 27.37 9.34
N GLY A 592 -4.89 28.51 9.07
CA GLY A 592 -4.12 28.72 7.85
C GLY A 592 -5.01 28.49 6.61
N ASP A 593 -4.72 27.45 5.84
CA ASP A 593 -5.50 27.02 4.69
C ASP A 593 -6.07 25.59 4.85
N ARG A 594 -6.36 25.12 6.09
CA ARG A 594 -6.77 23.73 6.35
C ARG A 594 -7.83 23.58 7.46
N TRP A 595 -8.79 22.66 7.23
CA TRP A 595 -9.73 22.19 8.26
C TRP A 595 -9.04 21.34 9.32
N CYS A 596 -9.42 21.54 10.58
CA CYS A 596 -8.86 20.85 11.71
C CYS A 596 -9.94 20.47 12.74
N LEU A 597 -9.74 19.37 13.46
CA LEU A 597 -10.61 18.98 14.55
C LEU A 597 -10.21 19.75 15.81
N ILE A 598 -11.19 20.34 16.47
CA ILE A 598 -11.01 20.95 17.77
C ILE A 598 -11.11 19.81 18.78
N LYS A 599 -9.99 19.52 19.47
CA LYS A 599 -10.07 18.70 20.69
C LYS A 599 -10.98 19.46 21.62
N ASN A 600 -12.19 18.95 21.84
CA ASN A 600 -13.06 19.48 22.89
C ASN A 600 -12.27 19.37 24.18
N ASN A 601 -11.65 20.47 24.59
CA ASN A 601 -11.27 20.67 25.96
C ASN A 601 -12.61 20.79 26.68
N LYS A 602 -13.20 19.65 27.01
CA LYS A 602 -14.29 19.51 27.98
C LYS A 602 -13.89 20.09 29.34
N GLU A 603 -12.69 20.60 29.48
CA GLU A 603 -12.25 21.41 30.60
C GLU A 603 -12.78 22.84 30.56
N CYS A 604 -13.29 23.38 29.44
CA CYS A 604 -13.75 24.78 29.40
C CYS A 604 -14.50 25.28 28.17
N TRP A 605 -15.83 25.17 28.17
CA TRP A 605 -16.66 25.79 27.13
C TRP A 605 -16.59 27.34 27.12
N ALA A 606 -16.28 27.96 28.26
CA ALA A 606 -16.23 29.43 28.39
C ALA A 606 -15.08 30.10 27.62
N LYS A 607 -14.01 29.35 27.29
CA LYS A 607 -12.89 29.85 26.48
C LYS A 607 -13.34 30.30 25.09
N ALA A 608 -14.28 29.56 24.49
CA ALA A 608 -14.86 29.91 23.20
C ALA A 608 -15.62 31.25 23.20
N GLN A 609 -15.99 31.75 24.39
CA GLN A 609 -16.67 33.03 24.58
C GLN A 609 -15.74 34.13 25.11
N GLY A 610 -14.43 33.87 25.17
CA GLY A 610 -13.41 34.81 25.66
C GLY A 610 -13.23 34.84 27.18
N TYR A 611 -13.72 33.83 27.90
CA TYR A 611 -13.63 33.73 29.37
C TYR A 611 -12.82 32.51 29.81
N ASN A 612 -12.17 32.61 30.96
CA ASN A 612 -11.44 31.48 31.54
C ASN A 612 -12.40 30.49 32.23
N CYS A 613 -11.86 29.35 32.64
CA CYS A 613 -12.57 28.33 33.42
C CYS A 613 -12.41 28.65 34.89
N CYS A 614 -13.36 28.18 35.70
CA CYS A 614 -13.21 28.28 37.13
C CYS A 614 -12.13 27.30 37.59
N GLU A 615 -11.11 27.80 38.29
CA GLU A 615 -9.93 27.02 38.69
C GLU A 615 -10.15 26.33 40.04
N LYS A 616 -11.02 26.88 40.89
CA LYS A 616 -11.29 26.31 42.20
C LYS A 616 -12.41 25.28 42.10
N ARG A 617 -12.14 24.06 42.59
CA ARG A 617 -13.12 22.97 42.72
C ARG A 617 -14.35 23.39 43.55
N THR A 618 -14.20 24.35 44.46
CA THR A 618 -15.26 24.83 45.36
C THR A 618 -16.08 25.99 44.78
N THR A 619 -15.83 26.41 43.55
CA THR A 619 -16.55 27.55 42.96
C THR A 619 -17.98 27.15 42.65
N ALA A 620 -18.92 27.90 43.25
CA ALA A 620 -20.33 27.70 43.05
C ALA A 620 -20.79 28.31 41.72
N VAL A 621 -21.85 27.73 41.17
CA VAL A 621 -22.59 28.28 40.04
C VAL A 621 -23.27 29.58 40.48
N THR A 622 -22.85 30.70 39.90
CA THR A 622 -23.36 32.04 40.18
C THR A 622 -24.46 32.46 39.20
N TYR A 623 -24.37 31.99 37.95
CA TYR A 623 -25.33 32.29 36.90
C TYR A 623 -25.49 31.09 35.97
N VAL A 624 -26.70 30.85 35.48
CA VAL A 624 -26.96 29.82 34.45
C VAL A 624 -27.64 30.51 33.28
N ASP A 625 -27.04 30.42 32.10
CA ASP A 625 -27.63 30.97 30.90
C ASP A 625 -28.87 30.15 30.51
N LYS A 626 -30.02 30.80 30.45
CA LYS A 626 -31.30 30.12 30.21
C LYS A 626 -31.47 29.62 28.77
N LYS A 627 -30.66 30.10 27.81
CA LYS A 627 -30.72 29.68 26.41
C LYS A 627 -29.75 28.54 26.14
N THR A 628 -28.54 28.63 26.67
CA THR A 628 -27.49 27.63 26.40
C THR A 628 -27.39 26.55 27.47
N GLY A 629 -27.91 26.81 28.68
CA GLY A 629 -27.76 25.94 29.85
C GLY A 629 -26.36 26.01 30.48
N GLU A 630 -25.52 26.95 30.01
CA GLU A 630 -24.15 27.09 30.47
C GLU A 630 -24.07 27.73 31.86
N GLU A 631 -23.25 27.15 32.72
CA GLU A 631 -23.16 27.51 34.13
C GLU A 631 -21.90 28.32 34.43
N TRP A 632 -22.05 29.53 34.94
CA TRP A 632 -20.97 30.48 35.16
C TRP A 632 -20.65 30.61 36.65
N GLY A 633 -19.36 30.65 36.98
CA GLY A 633 -18.82 30.96 38.30
C GLY A 633 -18.13 32.32 38.31
N TYR A 634 -17.75 32.77 39.52
CA TYR A 634 -17.06 34.05 39.70
C TYR A 634 -15.89 33.90 40.65
N GLU A 635 -14.67 34.05 40.14
CA GLU A 635 -13.42 33.87 40.87
C GLU A 635 -12.50 35.08 40.68
N GLY A 636 -11.89 35.57 41.77
CA GLY A 636 -10.87 36.62 41.69
C GLY A 636 -11.33 37.92 41.01
N GLY A 637 -12.64 38.22 41.04
CA GLY A 637 -13.21 39.40 40.39
C GLY A 637 -13.54 39.22 38.90
N LYS A 638 -13.48 38.00 38.37
CA LYS A 638 -13.74 37.69 36.95
C LYS A 638 -14.76 36.56 36.79
N TRP A 639 -15.52 36.62 35.70
CA TRP A 639 -16.39 35.53 35.27
C TRP A 639 -15.59 34.36 34.71
N CYS A 640 -16.02 33.16 35.04
CA CYS A 640 -15.41 31.93 34.58
C CYS A 640 -16.47 30.85 34.28
N GLY A 641 -16.17 29.91 33.37
CA GLY A 641 -17.05 28.78 33.07
C GLY A 641 -16.93 27.65 34.08
N ILE A 642 -18.05 27.15 34.59
CA ILE A 642 -18.13 25.95 35.43
C ILE A 642 -17.99 24.71 34.57
N THR A 643 -17.18 23.75 35.02
CA THR A 643 -16.91 22.51 34.30
C THR A 643 -17.03 21.29 35.21
N ASP A 644 -16.72 20.12 34.66
CA ASP A 644 -16.67 18.83 35.39
C ASP A 644 -15.81 18.90 36.67
N LEU A 645 -14.81 19.81 36.70
CA LEU A 645 -13.99 20.08 37.88
C LEU A 645 -14.82 20.50 39.10
N GLN A 646 -15.86 21.31 38.92
CA GLN A 646 -16.76 21.75 40.00
C GLN A 646 -17.97 20.83 40.19
N HIS A 647 -18.42 20.16 39.12
CA HIS A 647 -19.58 19.28 39.19
C HIS A 647 -19.32 17.97 39.91
N CYS A 648 -18.09 17.46 39.84
CA CYS A 648 -17.75 16.14 40.33
C CYS A 648 -16.70 16.15 41.45
N PRO A 649 -16.90 15.38 42.53
CA PRO A 649 -15.97 15.32 43.66
C PRO A 649 -14.58 14.82 43.26
N ASP A 650 -14.52 13.79 42.41
CA ASP A 650 -13.27 13.07 42.08
C ASP A 650 -12.87 13.20 40.60
N PHE A 651 -13.33 14.27 39.93
CA PHE A 651 -12.91 14.56 38.55
C PHE A 651 -11.37 14.74 38.45
N SER A 652 -10.76 14.05 37.49
CA SER A 652 -9.33 14.11 37.15
C SER A 652 -9.07 13.63 35.71
N ASP A 653 -7.84 13.76 35.24
CA ASP A 653 -7.40 13.26 33.91
C ASP A 653 -7.65 11.75 33.72
N GLU A 654 -7.71 10.99 34.81
CA GLU A 654 -7.97 9.55 34.82
C GLU A 654 -9.47 9.21 34.93
N TYR A 655 -10.26 10.09 35.56
CA TYR A 655 -11.67 9.83 35.89
C TYR A 655 -12.57 11.03 35.54
N ALA A 656 -13.37 10.86 34.49
CA ALA A 656 -14.34 11.87 34.04
C ALA A 656 -15.57 11.96 34.96
N CYS A 657 -16.36 13.02 34.80
CA CYS A 657 -17.66 13.17 35.46
C CYS A 657 -18.73 12.35 34.72
N CYS A 658 -19.54 11.58 35.45
CA CYS A 658 -20.61 10.76 34.86
C CYS A 658 -21.72 11.67 34.28
N LYS A 659 -22.36 11.23 33.19
CA LYS A 659 -23.54 11.91 32.64
C LYS A 659 -24.83 11.46 33.32
N GLY A 660 -24.88 10.22 33.78
CA GLY A 660 -25.95 9.63 34.56
C GLY A 660 -25.70 9.66 36.06
N CYS A 661 -26.72 9.33 36.83
CA CYS A 661 -26.67 9.26 38.29
C CYS A 661 -26.62 7.82 38.82
N ASP A 662 -26.33 6.84 37.95
CA ASP A 662 -26.29 5.42 38.30
C ASP A 662 -25.02 5.09 39.08
N VAL A 663 -25.17 4.93 40.40
CA VAL A 663 -24.07 4.63 41.31
C VAL A 663 -23.83 3.12 41.33
N VAL A 664 -22.63 2.69 40.91
CA VAL A 664 -22.19 1.28 40.97
C VAL A 664 -21.23 1.02 42.13
N SER A 665 -20.58 2.05 42.67
CA SER A 665 -19.67 1.93 43.82
C SER A 665 -19.64 3.21 44.65
N VAL A 666 -19.40 3.06 45.96
CA VAL A 666 -19.26 4.16 46.92
C VAL A 666 -18.02 3.89 47.77
N THR A 667 -17.18 4.90 47.97
CA THR A 667 -15.98 4.78 48.82
C THR A 667 -16.35 4.54 50.28
N SER A 668 -15.43 3.94 51.04
CA SER A 668 -15.64 3.58 52.45
C SER A 668 -15.98 4.75 53.38
N ASN A 669 -15.64 5.98 52.99
CA ASN A 669 -16.00 7.21 53.72
C ASN A 669 -17.34 7.83 53.27
N GLY A 670 -18.04 7.22 52.31
CA GLY A 670 -19.35 7.66 51.80
C GLY A 670 -19.34 8.91 50.92
N ASN A 671 -18.18 9.55 50.73
CA ASN A 671 -18.08 10.87 50.10
C ASN A 671 -17.95 10.81 48.57
N SER A 672 -17.41 9.72 48.03
CA SER A 672 -17.17 9.56 46.61
C SER A 672 -18.05 8.45 46.05
N LYS A 673 -18.86 8.81 45.06
CA LYS A 673 -19.80 7.92 44.38
C LYS A 673 -19.32 7.75 42.94
N TRP A 674 -19.38 6.52 42.45
CA TRP A 674 -18.79 6.13 41.18
C TRP A 674 -19.80 5.42 40.28
N GLY A 675 -19.78 5.77 39.00
CA GLY A 675 -20.54 5.14 37.92
C GLY A 675 -19.63 4.44 36.91
N VAL A 676 -20.22 3.65 36.02
CA VAL A 676 -19.51 3.08 34.86
C VAL A 676 -20.28 3.41 33.59
N GLU A 677 -19.68 4.21 32.72
CA GLU A 677 -20.23 4.61 31.41
C GLU A 677 -19.23 4.24 30.31
N ASN A 678 -19.70 3.65 29.21
CA ASN A 678 -18.84 3.21 28.10
C ASN A 678 -17.66 2.32 28.53
N LYS A 679 -17.89 1.44 29.52
CA LYS A 679 -16.88 0.54 30.13
C LYS A 679 -15.72 1.27 30.83
N LYS A 680 -15.87 2.55 31.18
CA LYS A 680 -14.90 3.33 31.96
C LYS A 680 -15.51 3.84 33.26
N TRP A 681 -14.69 3.98 34.29
CA TRP A 681 -15.10 4.54 35.58
C TRP A 681 -15.28 6.05 35.49
N CYS A 682 -16.31 6.58 36.16
CA CYS A 682 -16.58 8.00 36.24
C CYS A 682 -17.04 8.41 37.66
N SER A 683 -16.76 9.65 38.04
CA SER A 683 -17.21 10.26 39.30
C SER A 683 -18.66 10.72 39.15
N ILE A 684 -19.52 10.46 40.14
CA ILE A 684 -20.94 10.87 40.10
C ILE A 684 -21.06 12.36 40.46
N PRO A 685 -21.80 13.17 39.68
CA PRO A 685 -22.00 14.60 39.96
C PRO A 685 -22.69 14.89 41.30
N TYR A 686 -22.38 16.03 41.93
CA TYR A 686 -23.08 16.51 43.13
C TYR A 686 -24.58 16.76 42.91
N SER A 687 -25.00 17.02 41.67
CA SER A 687 -26.40 17.23 41.29
C SER A 687 -27.24 15.96 41.38
N CYS A 688 -26.62 14.79 41.40
CA CYS A 688 -27.28 13.50 41.55
C CYS A 688 -27.79 13.30 42.98
N LYS A 689 -29.08 13.58 43.19
CA LYS A 689 -29.76 13.25 44.44
C LYS A 689 -30.03 11.75 44.49
N VAL A 690 -29.41 11.06 45.44
CA VAL A 690 -29.73 9.66 45.73
C VAL A 690 -31.03 9.65 46.52
N TYR A 691 -32.04 8.95 46.00
CA TYR A 691 -33.21 8.54 46.79
C TYR A 691 -32.94 7.17 47.41
#